data_AF-A0A7X1L4X8-F1
#
_entry.id   AF-A0A7X1L4X8-F1
#
_cell.length_a   1.000
_cell.length_b   1.000
_cell.length_c   1.000
_cell.angle_alpha   90.00
_cell.angle_beta   90.00
_cell.angle_gamma   90.00
#
_symmetry.space_group_name_H-M   'P 1'
#
loop_
_entity.id
_entity.type
_entity.pdbx_description
1 polymer ?
#
loop_
_entity_poly.entity_id
_entity_poly.type
_entity_poly.pdbx_seq_one_letter_code
_entity_poly.pdbx_strand_id
1 'polypeptide(L)'
;MRYLRYFTIILALMVAATAFADDSTMFRRNVSKTPDLETEHAAIRMLPVYVPAQSSDGTLLTEGIEYYNADGALVETRYEARPLITHYNDGHVETIDEEGYGGFPGHGQRDAWAAVSLDDGATWKRTNLSQSGDQSSIKIKDGKKWVPYPGDVLRSFVASDGNQVLVVWVSKYARGGSPAYAMTETEQDLLATYLADTGTIADAAACTDGDPLTPCTYLEDAFGVAGSQGVQKAEELAEDGYPLVGDYPFSAIWAARGVILPPAAEGETSTFVWFKAERLSSGVRSANRPEAVCVKGAGCVVTWQEDPEGIRPGHGDGPGEGWSGAIAHHQTDTWYTYIDWDDFALVSDDGTYGSFYDGSDGEIGGDLADWVVANPTGSPKAAVPMSIPVRLTDNAMCTAADSDPYCIIDFDGNGTADFCESTVQVEIETPEGPTQTIDMCVTEDGRLMRGNTASTRARLGLHGYSSLGDYRVNPSAYPIDRAWFYMAYEENKGLGDEGEDEDAPDDLIDKVDMGKNVWYHTFDMFNPELVSQGLMLNQPAVYPEDFENPEGFLTSDSSLGYNFYTIVPDPIYETQGGLETTLYQTEIARRPSKISQDWYDAGPSGTVAFQLWKQGIIRRGGPADIMARRFVIPNDGDPNTVDFDPATDNPYDYTNMACENWAFLDGSNPRYVKGFCADPAINLSGNTITSGETCTDAAACLEAFPFNEYFDDLEGGTVISKIYEWEQYGPDYGESPPDDTNLDDLSWENPYDMAKGHRGFMAGDMIMAMYAWTPNWKALTDAHDIVNLYVRRSFDGGVTWSTLPGSYLHTNGETYSGSGTTTCEWMDPEGVETAVCTIYEPGDFEQARNVSQLLGSQVTVLDPRYSPTTRSITDDSVTTASLPEGFIVPECADDVCDDTRDPSRFFMVYETGHTSAYDAGEATPLDLFYSRAVEWGDHYLVWQDEADTLLCLPSLEGDPLSGFCNEFDAIEGSRLDESGEASVTCSPGGEFFYAVWNQWDFDRDGNEIGADAWFRRILFLDDYIPGEDDGSGTVEDPEEPVDPPVEPGDDDDPPRPGKGRTSTVDTTTSTTTTTTVVVKGKKGR
;
A
#
# COMPACT_ATOMS: atom_id res chain seq x y z
N MET A 1 -59.65 36.24 6.55
CA MET A 1 -60.83 35.43 6.95
C MET A 1 -60.71 34.11 6.20
N ARG A 2 -59.91 33.18 6.73
CA ARG A 2 -60.29 32.02 7.57
C ARG A 2 -60.79 30.84 6.71
N TYR A 3 -60.01 29.75 6.79
CA TYR A 3 -60.19 28.40 6.23
C TYR A 3 -59.66 28.13 4.80
N LEU A 4 -58.33 28.12 4.67
CA LEU A 4 -57.56 27.29 3.73
C LEU A 4 -56.08 27.38 4.14
N ARG A 5 -55.46 26.27 4.56
CA ARG A 5 -54.00 26.00 4.67
C ARG A 5 -53.78 24.88 5.70
N TYR A 6 -53.34 23.72 5.21
CA TYR A 6 -52.40 22.72 5.75
C TYR A 6 -52.68 21.43 4.98
N PHE A 7 -52.09 21.37 3.79
CA PHE A 7 -52.09 20.26 2.83
C PHE A 7 -50.70 20.29 2.18
N THR A 8 -49.68 19.92 2.97
CA THR A 8 -48.29 19.68 2.55
C THR A 8 -47.54 19.11 3.77
N ILE A 9 -46.57 18.21 3.54
CA ILE A 9 -45.78 17.41 4.49
C ILE A 9 -46.41 16.04 4.79
N ILE A 10 -46.07 15.06 3.95
CA ILE A 10 -45.71 13.65 4.21
C ILE A 10 -45.22 13.16 2.84
N LEU A 11 -43.93 13.37 2.54
CA LEU A 11 -43.15 12.70 1.51
C LEU A 11 -41.69 13.15 1.70
N ALA A 12 -40.95 12.41 2.51
CA ALA A 12 -39.49 12.45 2.74
C ALA A 12 -39.27 11.73 4.07
N LEU A 13 -39.17 10.41 4.03
CA LEU A 13 -38.68 9.55 5.13
C LEU A 13 -38.72 8.11 4.62
N MET A 14 -37.54 7.48 4.62
CA MET A 14 -37.22 6.11 4.22
C MET A 14 -37.35 5.82 2.72
N VAL A 15 -36.25 6.04 2.00
CA VAL A 15 -35.85 5.21 0.87
C VAL A 15 -34.41 4.81 1.14
N ALA A 16 -34.21 3.71 1.86
CA ALA A 16 -33.02 2.90 1.59
C ALA A 16 -33.29 2.29 0.21
N ALA A 17 -32.67 2.85 -0.82
CA ALA A 17 -32.74 2.27 -2.15
C ALA A 17 -31.96 0.95 -2.08
N THR A 18 -32.63 -0.16 -2.34
CA THR A 18 -31.99 -1.40 -2.75
C THR A 18 -31.41 -1.14 -4.14
N ALA A 19 -30.18 -0.63 -4.19
CA ALA A 19 -29.46 -0.44 -5.43
C ALA A 19 -28.53 -1.64 -5.62
N PHE A 20 -28.74 -2.34 -6.74
CA PHE A 20 -27.83 -3.36 -7.21
C PHE A 20 -26.59 -2.67 -7.77
N ALA A 21 -25.53 -3.43 -8.09
CA ALA A 21 -24.76 -3.03 -9.24
C ALA A 21 -25.70 -3.08 -10.46
N ASP A 22 -25.92 -1.94 -11.09
CA ASP A 22 -26.88 -1.80 -12.19
C ASP A 22 -26.25 -2.22 -13.52
N ASP A 23 -25.14 -2.95 -13.49
CA ASP A 23 -24.43 -3.42 -14.66
C ASP A 23 -25.19 -4.57 -15.33
N SER A 24 -26.00 -4.26 -16.36
CA SER A 24 -26.70 -5.22 -17.24
C SER A 24 -26.07 -6.62 -17.33
N THR A 25 -25.16 -6.82 -18.27
CA THR A 25 -24.28 -7.98 -18.36
C THR A 25 -22.94 -7.60 -17.77
N MET A 26 -22.37 -8.46 -16.92
CA MET A 26 -21.06 -8.26 -16.31
C MET A 26 -20.01 -7.77 -17.33
N PHE A 27 -19.52 -6.54 -17.14
CA PHE A 27 -18.50 -5.95 -18.00
C PHE A 27 -17.11 -6.34 -17.53
N ARG A 28 -16.61 -7.46 -18.02
CA ARG A 28 -15.30 -8.01 -17.64
C ARG A 28 -14.38 -8.22 -18.86
N ARG A 29 -13.09 -7.95 -18.71
CA ARG A 29 -12.06 -8.07 -19.78
C ARG A 29 -10.78 -8.67 -19.24
N ASN A 30 -10.26 -9.67 -19.95
CA ASN A 30 -8.90 -10.17 -19.75
C ASN A 30 -7.91 -9.19 -20.39
N VAL A 31 -7.09 -8.54 -19.56
CA VAL A 31 -6.15 -7.49 -19.96
C VAL A 31 -4.87 -8.12 -20.49
N SER A 32 -4.26 -9.06 -19.75
CA SER A 32 -2.97 -9.67 -20.07
C SER A 32 -3.03 -10.62 -21.26
N LYS A 33 -4.07 -11.44 -21.38
CA LYS A 33 -4.33 -12.42 -22.46
C LYS A 33 -3.15 -13.37 -22.69
N THR A 34 -2.60 -13.88 -21.59
CA THR A 34 -1.39 -14.69 -21.51
C THR A 34 -1.59 -15.82 -20.50
N PRO A 35 -2.60 -16.67 -20.67
CA PRO A 35 -2.96 -17.69 -19.67
C PRO A 35 -1.84 -18.70 -19.37
N ASP A 36 -0.87 -18.89 -20.28
CA ASP A 36 0.27 -19.79 -20.08
C ASP A 36 1.42 -19.16 -19.25
N LEU A 37 1.29 -17.90 -18.82
CA LEU A 37 2.31 -17.14 -18.09
C LEU A 37 1.82 -16.80 -16.67
N GLU A 38 2.76 -16.57 -15.75
CA GLU A 38 2.44 -16.09 -14.42
C GLU A 38 2.21 -14.57 -14.46
N THR A 39 1.04 -14.13 -14.01
CA THR A 39 0.68 -12.71 -13.93
C THR A 39 0.48 -12.28 -12.48
N GLU A 40 1.21 -11.24 -12.06
CA GLU A 40 1.20 -10.76 -10.67
C GLU A 40 1.16 -9.22 -10.59
N HIS A 41 0.82 -8.71 -9.41
CA HIS A 41 0.85 -7.28 -9.07
C HIS A 41 0.04 -6.38 -10.01
N ALA A 42 -1.14 -6.86 -10.42
CA ALA A 42 -2.05 -6.08 -11.24
C ALA A 42 -2.60 -4.86 -10.49
N ALA A 43 -2.45 -3.67 -11.08
CA ALA A 43 -2.83 -2.40 -10.47
C ALA A 43 -3.52 -1.47 -11.47
N ILE A 44 -4.48 -0.64 -11.03
CA ILE A 44 -5.20 0.32 -11.88
C ILE A 44 -5.09 1.77 -11.38
N ARG A 45 -5.03 2.70 -12.33
CA ARG A 45 -5.17 4.14 -12.15
C ARG A 45 -6.15 4.73 -13.16
N MET A 46 -6.94 5.70 -12.71
CA MET A 46 -7.77 6.55 -13.57
C MET A 46 -7.17 7.96 -13.59
N LEU A 47 -6.94 8.51 -14.76
CA LEU A 47 -6.43 9.88 -14.89
C LEU A 47 -7.57 10.91 -14.74
N PRO A 48 -7.37 12.02 -14.01
CA PRO A 48 -8.39 13.04 -13.76
C PRO A 48 -8.57 14.00 -14.96
N VAL A 49 -8.66 13.46 -16.17
CA VAL A 49 -8.89 14.19 -17.43
C VAL A 49 -9.82 13.39 -18.33
N TYR A 50 -10.47 14.05 -19.28
CA TYR A 50 -11.22 13.38 -20.35
C TYR A 50 -10.47 13.43 -21.68
N VAL A 51 -10.63 12.36 -22.46
CA VAL A 51 -10.18 12.28 -23.84
C VAL A 51 -11.31 11.78 -24.72
N PRO A 52 -11.30 12.08 -26.04
CA PRO A 52 -12.25 11.48 -26.97
C PRO A 52 -12.21 9.96 -26.90
N ALA A 53 -13.38 9.32 -26.81
CA ALA A 53 -13.49 7.87 -26.70
C ALA A 53 -12.88 7.20 -27.95
N GLN A 54 -11.88 6.35 -27.76
CA GLN A 54 -11.16 5.69 -28.84
C GLN A 54 -10.69 4.30 -28.45
N SER A 55 -10.79 3.34 -29.37
CA SER A 55 -10.30 1.99 -29.14
C SER A 55 -8.77 1.93 -29.17
N SER A 56 -8.23 0.87 -28.59
CA SER A 56 -6.78 0.60 -28.47
C SER A 56 -6.02 0.52 -29.81
N ASP A 57 -6.72 0.34 -30.94
CA ASP A 57 -6.17 0.39 -32.29
C ASP A 57 -6.09 1.82 -32.87
N GLY A 58 -6.57 2.83 -32.14
CA GLY A 58 -6.60 4.24 -32.55
C GLY A 58 -7.87 4.65 -33.29
N THR A 59 -8.92 3.83 -33.31
CA THR A 59 -10.20 4.20 -33.94
C THR A 59 -11.04 5.05 -32.98
N LEU A 60 -11.43 6.25 -33.43
CA LEU A 60 -12.35 7.12 -32.70
C LEU A 60 -13.77 6.53 -32.67
N LEU A 61 -14.40 6.50 -31.50
CA LEU A 61 -15.74 5.96 -31.28
C LEU A 61 -16.81 7.04 -31.51
N THR A 62 -17.10 7.37 -32.76
CA THR A 62 -18.06 8.44 -33.10
C THR A 62 -19.51 8.16 -32.73
N GLU A 63 -19.85 6.90 -32.41
CA GLU A 63 -21.18 6.50 -31.93
C GLU A 63 -21.30 6.61 -30.38
N GLY A 64 -20.19 6.85 -29.69
CA GLY A 64 -20.11 6.90 -28.23
C GLY A 64 -20.05 5.51 -27.57
N ILE A 65 -19.88 5.53 -26.25
CA ILE A 65 -19.89 4.37 -25.36
C ILE A 65 -21.29 4.29 -24.75
N GLU A 66 -22.01 3.19 -25.00
CA GLU A 66 -23.35 2.96 -24.46
C GLU A 66 -23.30 2.24 -23.11
N TYR A 67 -24.06 2.75 -22.14
CA TYR A 67 -24.22 2.18 -20.80
C TYR A 67 -25.65 1.71 -20.59
N TYR A 68 -25.82 0.49 -20.10
CA TYR A 68 -27.12 -0.17 -19.91
C TYR A 68 -27.32 -0.54 -18.44
N ASN A 69 -28.53 -0.31 -17.91
CA ASN A 69 -28.91 -0.73 -16.55
C ASN A 69 -29.19 -2.24 -16.47
N ALA A 70 -29.44 -2.77 -15.28
CA ALA A 70 -29.71 -4.21 -15.08
C ALA A 70 -30.84 -4.78 -15.96
N ASP A 71 -31.87 -3.98 -16.27
CA ASP A 71 -32.99 -4.35 -17.17
C ASP A 71 -32.60 -4.36 -18.67
N GLY A 72 -31.35 -4.00 -19.02
CA GLY A 72 -30.87 -3.86 -20.39
C GLY A 72 -31.36 -2.61 -21.12
N ALA A 73 -31.86 -1.60 -20.40
CA ALA A 73 -32.24 -0.31 -20.94
C ALA A 73 -31.02 0.62 -21.05
N LEU A 74 -30.88 1.31 -22.18
CA LEU A 74 -29.85 2.32 -22.38
C LEU A 74 -30.06 3.48 -21.40
N VAL A 75 -29.05 3.72 -20.56
CA VAL A 75 -29.02 4.79 -19.55
C VAL A 75 -28.34 6.03 -20.12
N GLU A 76 -27.15 5.86 -20.68
CA GLU A 76 -26.32 6.96 -21.16
C GLU A 76 -25.47 6.56 -22.36
N THR A 77 -25.08 7.56 -23.17
CA THR A 77 -24.05 7.42 -24.20
C THR A 77 -23.00 8.51 -23.99
N ARG A 78 -21.73 8.14 -23.76
CA ARG A 78 -20.60 9.07 -23.58
C ARG A 78 -19.69 9.12 -24.80
N TYR A 79 -19.24 10.30 -25.21
CA TYR A 79 -18.31 10.48 -26.34
C TYR A 79 -16.86 10.65 -25.90
N GLU A 80 -16.65 10.85 -24.61
CA GLU A 80 -15.37 10.98 -23.95
C GLU A 80 -15.21 9.86 -22.92
N ALA A 81 -13.96 9.51 -22.66
CA ALA A 81 -13.59 8.52 -21.65
C ALA A 81 -12.52 9.10 -20.72
N ARG A 82 -12.49 8.60 -19.50
CA ARG A 82 -11.37 8.82 -18.58
C ARG A 82 -10.30 7.78 -18.90
N PRO A 83 -9.04 8.18 -19.14
CA PRO A 83 -7.98 7.21 -19.38
C PRO A 83 -7.81 6.26 -18.19
N LEU A 84 -7.86 4.96 -18.47
CA LEU A 84 -7.58 3.90 -17.50
C LEU A 84 -6.21 3.28 -17.82
N ILE A 85 -5.36 3.20 -16.80
CA ILE A 85 -4.00 2.69 -16.90
C ILE A 85 -3.86 1.50 -15.96
N THR A 86 -3.50 0.37 -16.51
CA THR A 86 -3.22 -0.85 -15.75
C THR A 86 -1.74 -1.19 -15.84
N HIS A 87 -1.17 -1.65 -14.73
CA HIS A 87 0.18 -2.19 -14.64
C HIS A 87 0.11 -3.63 -14.13
N TYR A 88 0.96 -4.53 -14.62
CA TYR A 88 1.11 -5.90 -14.10
C TYR A 88 2.47 -6.46 -14.53
N ASN A 89 2.94 -7.50 -13.85
CA ASN A 89 4.09 -8.28 -14.30
C ASN A 89 3.61 -9.56 -14.97
N ASP A 90 4.36 -10.02 -15.96
CA ASP A 90 3.94 -11.18 -16.75
C ASP A 90 5.15 -11.93 -17.29
N GLY A 91 5.19 -13.26 -17.12
CA GLY A 91 6.23 -14.12 -17.69
C GLY A 91 6.30 -15.53 -17.11
N HIS A 92 7.24 -16.32 -17.62
CA HIS A 92 7.45 -17.69 -17.12
C HIS A 92 8.16 -17.69 -15.77
N VAL A 93 7.70 -18.51 -14.82
CA VAL A 93 8.31 -18.70 -13.50
C VAL A 93 8.54 -20.18 -13.24
N GLU A 94 9.70 -20.52 -12.68
CA GLU A 94 9.99 -21.85 -12.13
C GLU A 94 10.01 -21.74 -10.59
N THR A 95 9.02 -22.36 -9.95
CA THR A 95 8.87 -22.40 -8.49
C THR A 95 9.64 -23.58 -7.88
N ILE A 96 9.82 -23.55 -6.56
CA ILE A 96 10.38 -24.66 -5.79
C ILE A 96 9.25 -25.28 -4.96
N ASP A 97 8.73 -26.42 -5.42
CA ASP A 97 7.61 -27.12 -4.80
C ASP A 97 8.07 -28.01 -3.62
N GLU A 98 8.84 -27.44 -2.68
CA GLU A 98 9.25 -28.09 -1.43
C GLU A 98 8.74 -27.32 -0.21
N GLU A 99 8.38 -28.05 0.85
CA GLU A 99 7.93 -27.48 2.12
C GLU A 99 9.00 -26.52 2.68
N GLY A 100 8.59 -25.34 3.13
CA GLY A 100 9.48 -24.28 3.60
C GLY A 100 9.95 -23.27 2.53
N TYR A 101 9.65 -23.50 1.24
CA TYR A 101 9.95 -22.55 0.16
C TYR A 101 8.74 -21.68 -0.24
N GLY A 102 7.63 -21.80 0.49
CA GLY A 102 6.47 -20.94 0.31
C GLY A 102 6.85 -19.46 0.45
N GLY A 103 6.41 -18.64 -0.51
CA GLY A 103 6.74 -17.21 -0.57
C GLY A 103 8.01 -16.87 -1.37
N PHE A 104 8.84 -17.84 -1.78
CA PHE A 104 9.90 -17.56 -2.76
C PHE A 104 9.26 -17.24 -4.12
N PRO A 105 9.57 -16.08 -4.75
CA PRO A 105 8.93 -15.64 -6.00
C PRO A 105 9.30 -16.49 -7.24
N GLY A 106 10.06 -17.57 -7.08
CA GLY A 106 10.54 -18.41 -8.15
C GLY A 106 11.69 -17.78 -8.96
N HIS A 107 12.28 -18.59 -9.84
CA HIS A 107 13.18 -18.09 -10.88
C HIS A 107 12.37 -17.75 -12.13
N GLY A 108 12.19 -16.47 -12.41
CA GLY A 108 11.33 -16.02 -13.49
C GLY A 108 12.05 -15.43 -14.71
N GLN A 109 11.26 -15.16 -15.74
CA GLN A 109 11.59 -14.35 -16.91
C GLN A 109 10.51 -13.28 -17.10
N ARG A 110 9.99 -12.75 -15.99
CA ARG A 110 8.90 -11.76 -15.99
C ARG A 110 9.37 -10.42 -16.54
N ASP A 111 8.46 -9.73 -17.23
CA ASP A 111 8.59 -8.35 -17.63
C ASP A 111 7.53 -7.47 -16.94
N ALA A 112 7.82 -6.18 -16.79
CA ALA A 112 6.87 -5.15 -16.37
C ALA A 112 6.04 -4.72 -17.57
N TRP A 113 4.71 -4.86 -17.48
CA TRP A 113 3.77 -4.47 -18.51
C TRP A 113 2.87 -3.34 -18.03
N ALA A 114 2.45 -2.51 -18.98
CA ALA A 114 1.35 -1.59 -18.78
C ALA A 114 0.36 -1.67 -19.93
N ALA A 115 -0.92 -1.43 -19.63
CA ALA A 115 -2.01 -1.40 -20.58
C ALA A 115 -2.81 -0.10 -20.43
N VAL A 116 -3.17 0.50 -21.55
CA VAL A 116 -3.94 1.76 -21.58
C VAL A 116 -5.27 1.54 -22.28
N SER A 117 -6.37 1.98 -21.66
CA SER A 117 -7.69 2.07 -22.27
C SER A 117 -8.16 3.53 -22.31
N LEU A 118 -8.70 3.93 -23.48
CA LEU A 118 -9.29 5.25 -23.74
C LEU A 118 -10.76 5.10 -24.20
N ASP A 119 -11.37 3.96 -23.87
CA ASP A 119 -12.75 3.57 -24.17
C ASP A 119 -13.42 2.91 -22.96
N ASP A 120 -13.07 3.42 -21.76
CA ASP A 120 -13.64 3.01 -20.46
C ASP A 120 -13.52 1.49 -20.18
N GLY A 121 -12.36 0.94 -20.54
CA GLY A 121 -11.98 -0.44 -20.28
C GLY A 121 -12.42 -1.45 -21.34
N ALA A 122 -13.06 -1.02 -22.43
CA ALA A 122 -13.55 -1.93 -23.47
C ALA A 122 -12.40 -2.60 -24.25
N THR A 123 -11.34 -1.85 -24.56
CA THR A 123 -10.14 -2.35 -25.23
C THR A 123 -8.86 -1.79 -24.60
N TRP A 124 -7.76 -2.55 -24.70
CA TRP A 124 -6.52 -2.29 -23.96
C TRP A 124 -5.29 -2.36 -24.86
N LYS A 125 -4.49 -1.30 -24.88
CA LYS A 125 -3.19 -1.23 -25.58
C LYS A 125 -2.05 -1.59 -24.63
N ARG A 126 -1.58 -2.84 -24.70
CA ARG A 126 -0.46 -3.38 -23.89
C ARG A 126 0.90 -2.94 -24.41
N THR A 127 1.82 -2.65 -23.49
CA THR A 127 3.21 -2.26 -23.75
C THR A 127 4.13 -2.96 -22.74
N ASN A 128 5.17 -3.65 -23.23
CA ASN A 128 6.24 -4.17 -22.38
C ASN A 128 7.22 -3.03 -22.07
N LEU A 129 7.24 -2.59 -20.81
CA LEU A 129 8.02 -1.45 -20.33
C LEU A 129 9.48 -1.83 -20.08
N SER A 130 9.74 -3.01 -19.54
CA SER A 130 11.09 -3.44 -19.15
C SER A 130 11.91 -4.03 -20.29
N GLN A 131 11.30 -4.84 -21.16
CA GLN A 131 11.95 -5.58 -22.25
C GLN A 131 13.23 -6.30 -21.78
N SER A 132 13.15 -6.91 -20.61
CA SER A 132 14.28 -7.41 -19.83
C SER A 132 14.21 -8.89 -19.52
N GLY A 133 13.04 -9.52 -19.57
CA GLY A 133 12.82 -10.93 -19.21
C GLY A 133 13.75 -11.90 -19.95
N ASP A 134 14.02 -11.63 -21.23
CA ASP A 134 14.94 -12.42 -22.07
C ASP A 134 16.40 -11.90 -22.08
N GLN A 135 16.68 -10.83 -21.33
CA GLN A 135 18.00 -10.22 -21.21
C GLN A 135 18.72 -10.68 -19.94
N SER A 136 20.02 -10.44 -19.89
CA SER A 136 20.85 -10.81 -18.75
C SER A 136 21.97 -9.79 -18.54
N SER A 137 22.09 -9.31 -17.31
CA SER A 137 23.19 -8.44 -16.86
C SER A 137 24.28 -9.21 -16.11
N ILE A 138 23.98 -10.43 -15.68
CA ILE A 138 24.83 -11.22 -14.79
C ILE A 138 24.78 -12.71 -15.10
N LYS A 139 25.86 -13.42 -14.76
CA LYS A 139 25.93 -14.87 -14.86
C LYS A 139 26.01 -15.46 -13.46
N ILE A 140 25.24 -16.52 -13.22
CA ILE A 140 25.25 -17.28 -11.98
C ILE A 140 25.82 -18.68 -12.20
N LYS A 141 26.15 -19.38 -11.12
CA LYS A 141 26.72 -20.72 -11.18
C LYS A 141 25.62 -21.79 -11.07
N ASP A 142 25.36 -22.47 -12.18
CA ASP A 142 24.59 -23.71 -12.20
C ASP A 142 25.57 -24.91 -12.15
N GLY A 143 25.74 -25.46 -10.95
CA GLY A 143 26.68 -26.53 -10.63
C GLY A 143 28.14 -26.15 -10.90
N LYS A 144 28.64 -26.45 -12.11
CA LYS A 144 30.02 -26.11 -12.55
C LYS A 144 30.07 -25.15 -13.73
N LYS A 145 28.93 -24.68 -14.22
CA LYS A 145 28.82 -23.82 -15.40
C LYS A 145 28.33 -22.44 -14.98
N TRP A 146 28.80 -21.42 -15.69
CA TRP A 146 28.25 -20.08 -15.60
C TRP A 146 27.16 -19.92 -16.64
N VAL A 147 25.93 -19.66 -16.20
CA VAL A 147 24.75 -19.46 -17.04
C VAL A 147 24.24 -18.04 -16.88
N PRO A 148 23.71 -17.40 -17.94
CA PRO A 148 23.07 -16.09 -17.80
C PRO A 148 21.82 -16.21 -16.92
N TYR A 149 21.64 -15.29 -15.98
CA TYR A 149 20.39 -15.14 -15.23
C TYR A 149 19.46 -14.15 -15.96
N PRO A 150 18.18 -14.48 -16.18
CA PRO A 150 17.22 -13.60 -16.86
C PRO A 150 16.92 -12.31 -16.08
N GLY A 151 16.33 -11.31 -16.74
CA GLY A 151 16.09 -10.01 -16.12
C GLY A 151 15.05 -10.00 -15.01
N ASP A 152 14.11 -10.95 -15.01
CA ASP A 152 13.07 -11.22 -13.99
C ASP A 152 12.59 -10.01 -13.17
N VAL A 153 11.43 -9.48 -13.57
CA VAL A 153 10.74 -8.41 -12.83
C VAL A 153 9.98 -8.98 -11.62
N LEU A 154 10.12 -8.31 -10.48
CA LEU A 154 9.45 -8.62 -9.22
C LEU A 154 8.52 -7.45 -8.84
N ARG A 155 8.29 -7.19 -7.55
CA ARG A 155 7.40 -6.12 -7.05
C ARG A 155 7.50 -4.81 -7.83
N SER A 156 6.34 -4.24 -8.09
CA SER A 156 6.13 -3.05 -8.91
C SER A 156 5.09 -2.13 -8.29
N PHE A 157 5.10 -0.86 -8.69
CA PHE A 157 4.15 0.14 -8.22
C PHE A 157 3.81 1.14 -9.33
N VAL A 158 2.59 1.68 -9.31
CA VAL A 158 2.14 2.73 -10.25
C VAL A 158 1.56 3.93 -9.52
N ALA A 159 1.99 5.11 -9.92
CA ALA A 159 1.50 6.40 -9.45
C ALA A 159 1.07 7.27 -10.64
N SER A 160 0.09 8.14 -10.42
CA SER A 160 -0.37 9.07 -11.45
C SER A 160 -1.06 10.27 -10.81
N ASP A 161 -0.93 11.41 -11.46
CA ASP A 161 -1.81 12.57 -11.27
C ASP A 161 -1.91 13.30 -12.62
N GLY A 162 -2.86 14.22 -12.77
CA GLY A 162 -3.02 15.02 -14.00
C GLY A 162 -2.99 14.17 -15.28
N ASN A 163 -2.03 14.44 -16.15
CA ASN A 163 -1.81 13.71 -17.41
C ASN A 163 -0.56 12.80 -17.39
N GLN A 164 0.04 12.56 -16.22
CA GLN A 164 1.32 11.86 -16.08
C GLN A 164 1.19 10.59 -15.26
N VAL A 165 1.95 9.56 -15.62
CA VAL A 165 1.97 8.23 -14.99
C VAL A 165 3.40 7.79 -14.77
N LEU A 166 3.74 7.38 -13.55
CA LEU A 166 5.01 6.79 -13.20
C LEU A 166 4.81 5.32 -12.82
N VAL A 167 5.49 4.42 -13.53
CA VAL A 167 5.58 3.00 -13.18
C VAL A 167 6.98 2.71 -12.69
N VAL A 168 7.11 2.06 -11.53
CA VAL A 168 8.40 1.63 -10.96
C VAL A 168 8.40 0.13 -10.68
N TRP A 169 9.53 -0.54 -10.87
CA TRP A 169 9.66 -1.97 -10.61
C TRP A 169 11.05 -2.38 -10.18
N VAL A 170 11.10 -3.50 -9.46
CA VAL A 170 12.32 -4.21 -9.09
C VAL A 170 12.65 -5.22 -10.19
N SER A 171 13.90 -5.28 -10.62
CA SER A 171 14.34 -6.23 -11.65
C SER A 171 15.72 -6.82 -11.33
N LYS A 172 15.89 -8.12 -11.64
CA LYS A 172 17.21 -8.79 -11.65
C LYS A 172 18.10 -8.34 -12.81
N TYR A 173 17.60 -7.48 -13.70
CA TYR A 173 18.36 -6.84 -14.75
C TYR A 173 19.01 -5.54 -14.28
N ALA A 174 20.30 -5.60 -13.95
CA ALA A 174 21.06 -4.45 -13.45
C ALA A 174 22.44 -4.35 -14.12
N ARG A 175 22.50 -3.86 -15.37
CA ARG A 175 23.78 -3.66 -16.07
C ARG A 175 24.67 -2.69 -15.29
N GLY A 176 25.72 -3.16 -14.61
CA GLY A 176 26.56 -2.34 -13.71
C GLY A 176 27.03 -0.99 -14.28
N GLY A 177 27.36 -0.05 -13.39
CA GLY A 177 27.69 1.34 -13.69
C GLY A 177 26.78 2.33 -12.96
N SER A 178 26.88 3.62 -13.28
CA SER A 178 26.04 4.66 -12.65
C SER A 178 24.55 4.49 -13.03
N PRO A 179 23.62 4.73 -12.08
CA PRO A 179 22.18 4.71 -12.34
C PRO A 179 21.76 5.74 -13.41
N ALA A 180 22.34 6.95 -13.41
CA ALA A 180 22.09 8.00 -14.42
C ALA A 180 22.77 7.74 -15.78
N TYR A 181 22.84 6.48 -16.22
CA TYR A 181 23.42 6.07 -17.50
C TYR A 181 24.83 6.63 -17.77
N ALA A 182 25.75 6.58 -16.78
CA ALA A 182 27.12 7.08 -16.95
C ALA A 182 27.16 8.44 -17.68
N MET A 183 26.38 9.39 -17.15
CA MET A 183 26.32 10.77 -17.61
C MET A 183 27.73 11.32 -17.86
N THR A 184 27.93 11.92 -19.02
CA THR A 184 29.18 12.58 -19.36
C THR A 184 29.28 13.92 -18.65
N GLU A 185 30.51 14.39 -18.37
CA GLU A 185 30.74 15.72 -17.77
C GLU A 185 30.00 16.84 -18.54
N THR A 186 29.88 16.72 -19.87
CA THR A 186 29.14 17.68 -20.69
C THR A 186 27.63 17.64 -20.47
N GLU A 187 27.03 16.46 -20.32
CA GLU A 187 25.60 16.33 -19.98
C GLU A 187 25.35 16.87 -18.56
N GLN A 188 26.27 16.61 -17.62
CA GLN A 188 26.21 17.10 -16.25
C GLN A 188 26.26 18.63 -16.19
N ASP A 189 27.18 19.27 -16.92
CA ASP A 189 27.27 20.74 -17.00
C ASP A 189 25.96 21.38 -17.55
N LEU A 190 25.36 20.76 -18.58
CA LEU A 190 24.12 21.23 -19.20
C LEU A 190 22.94 21.11 -18.23
N LEU A 191 22.80 19.95 -17.58
CA LEU A 191 21.75 19.72 -16.59
C LEU A 191 21.92 20.62 -15.37
N ALA A 192 23.12 20.74 -14.82
CA ALA A 192 23.37 21.60 -13.67
C ALA A 192 22.96 23.05 -13.97
N THR A 193 23.30 23.55 -15.17
CA THR A 193 22.87 24.89 -15.60
C THR A 193 21.34 25.00 -15.67
N TYR A 194 20.69 24.02 -16.31
CA TYR A 194 19.24 23.99 -16.44
C TYR A 194 18.53 23.94 -15.08
N LEU A 195 18.92 23.00 -14.21
CA LEU A 195 18.32 22.79 -12.90
C LEU A 195 18.51 24.01 -11.98
N ALA A 196 19.62 24.74 -12.10
CA ALA A 196 19.83 25.98 -11.37
C ALA A 196 18.96 27.12 -11.90
N ASP A 197 18.75 27.19 -13.23
CA ASP A 197 17.87 28.17 -13.87
C ASP A 197 16.39 27.95 -13.52
N THR A 198 15.95 26.69 -13.35
CA THR A 198 14.60 26.33 -12.89
C THR A 198 14.43 26.39 -11.38
N GLY A 199 15.53 26.52 -10.62
CA GLY A 199 15.52 26.56 -9.15
C GLY A 199 15.37 25.20 -8.47
N THR A 200 15.52 24.10 -9.23
CA THR A 200 15.55 22.73 -8.69
C THR A 200 16.79 22.51 -7.83
N ILE A 201 17.92 23.11 -8.21
CA ILE A 201 19.14 23.17 -7.40
C ILE A 201 19.56 24.63 -7.15
N ALA A 202 20.33 24.86 -6.09
CA ALA A 202 20.73 26.22 -5.71
C ALA A 202 21.89 26.80 -6.54
N ASP A 203 22.87 25.97 -6.93
CA ASP A 203 24.06 26.42 -7.66
C ASP A 203 24.58 25.32 -8.61
N ALA A 204 24.61 25.63 -9.91
CA ALA A 204 25.16 24.75 -10.93
C ALA A 204 26.66 24.45 -10.72
N ALA A 205 27.41 25.38 -10.12
CA ALA A 205 28.85 25.20 -9.89
C ALA A 205 29.11 24.08 -8.89
N ALA A 206 28.25 23.89 -7.90
CA ALA A 206 28.36 22.83 -6.90
C ALA A 206 28.21 21.42 -7.50
N CYS A 207 27.57 21.29 -8.67
CA CYS A 207 27.43 20.00 -9.35
C CYS A 207 28.56 19.71 -10.35
N THR A 208 29.56 20.59 -10.47
CA THR A 208 30.59 20.53 -11.53
C THR A 208 31.99 20.88 -11.03
N ASP A 209 32.14 21.28 -9.77
CA ASP A 209 33.43 21.65 -9.18
C ASP A 209 34.29 20.43 -8.80
N GLY A 210 33.67 19.25 -8.71
CA GLY A 210 34.29 18.00 -8.30
C GLY A 210 34.74 18.00 -6.85
N ASP A 211 34.12 18.82 -5.99
CA ASP A 211 34.37 18.81 -4.55
C ASP A 211 33.60 17.66 -3.88
N PRO A 212 34.29 16.59 -3.46
CA PRO A 212 33.63 15.46 -2.83
C PRO A 212 33.03 15.79 -1.44
N LEU A 213 33.32 16.96 -0.87
CA LEU A 213 32.82 17.38 0.45
C LEU A 213 31.51 18.15 0.39
N THR A 214 31.09 18.64 -0.78
CA THR A 214 29.84 19.38 -0.96
C THR A 214 29.12 18.90 -2.22
N PRO A 215 28.75 17.61 -2.29
CA PRO A 215 28.24 17.02 -3.50
C PRO A 215 26.86 17.57 -3.85
N CYS A 216 26.61 17.71 -5.14
CA CYS A 216 25.28 18.02 -5.65
C CYS A 216 24.40 16.77 -5.65
N THR A 217 23.57 16.60 -4.62
CA THR A 217 22.75 15.39 -4.38
C THR A 217 21.78 15.04 -5.52
N TYR A 218 21.48 15.97 -6.42
CA TYR A 218 20.68 15.69 -7.61
C TYR A 218 21.47 14.91 -8.68
N LEU A 219 22.75 15.24 -8.92
CA LEU A 219 23.53 14.75 -10.06
C LEU A 219 24.72 13.87 -9.67
N GLU A 220 25.18 13.96 -8.41
CA GLU A 220 26.40 13.30 -7.95
C GLU A 220 26.09 12.17 -6.96
N ASP A 221 26.74 11.03 -7.20
CA ASP A 221 26.59 9.82 -6.37
C ASP A 221 27.50 9.89 -5.13
N ALA A 222 27.00 10.55 -4.08
CA ALA A 222 27.63 10.60 -2.77
C ALA A 222 27.46 9.29 -1.96
N PHE A 223 26.44 8.50 -2.29
CA PHE A 223 25.96 7.38 -1.46
C PHE A 223 26.40 6.00 -1.93
N GLY A 224 27.15 5.93 -3.04
CA GLY A 224 27.71 4.68 -3.58
C GLY A 224 26.68 3.82 -4.31
N VAL A 225 25.67 4.45 -4.93
CA VAL A 225 24.63 3.76 -5.71
C VAL A 225 25.21 3.06 -6.93
N ALA A 226 26.27 3.62 -7.53
CA ALA A 226 26.93 3.10 -8.70
C ALA A 226 27.87 1.93 -8.37
N GLY A 227 27.76 0.85 -9.15
CA GLY A 227 28.72 -0.25 -9.07
C GLY A 227 28.32 -1.46 -9.89
N SER A 228 28.89 -2.61 -9.56
CA SER A 228 28.58 -3.88 -10.21
C SER A 228 27.47 -4.59 -9.46
N GLN A 229 26.56 -5.23 -10.21
CA GLN A 229 25.50 -6.04 -9.63
C GLN A 229 26.07 -7.17 -8.76
N GLY A 230 25.55 -7.29 -7.54
CA GLY A 230 25.87 -8.36 -6.58
C GLY A 230 25.07 -9.65 -6.80
N VAL A 231 25.45 -10.68 -6.05
CA VAL A 231 24.79 -12.00 -6.04
C VAL A 231 24.81 -12.49 -4.60
N GLN A 232 23.64 -12.86 -4.09
CA GLN A 232 23.49 -13.65 -2.88
C GLN A 232 23.88 -15.10 -3.22
N LYS A 233 24.89 -15.65 -2.55
CA LYS A 233 25.45 -16.93 -2.99
C LYS A 233 24.57 -18.09 -2.56
N ALA A 234 24.57 -19.14 -3.37
CA ALA A 234 23.90 -20.41 -3.03
C ALA A 234 24.35 -20.99 -1.67
N GLU A 235 25.60 -20.74 -1.29
CA GLU A 235 26.20 -21.23 -0.05
C GLU A 235 25.62 -20.49 1.18
N GLU A 236 25.43 -19.19 1.07
CA GLU A 236 24.82 -18.33 2.12
C GLU A 236 23.34 -18.68 2.28
N LEU A 237 22.58 -18.74 1.17
CA LEU A 237 21.16 -19.16 1.20
C LEU A 237 20.95 -20.58 1.73
N ALA A 238 21.93 -21.48 1.54
CA ALA A 238 21.87 -22.82 2.10
C ALA A 238 22.07 -22.83 3.63
N GLU A 239 22.89 -21.90 4.15
CA GLU A 239 23.07 -21.69 5.59
C GLU A 239 21.80 -21.09 6.21
N ASP A 240 21.10 -20.22 5.48
CA ASP A 240 19.79 -19.65 5.87
C ASP A 240 18.60 -20.64 5.78
N GLY A 241 18.85 -21.90 5.42
CA GLY A 241 17.80 -22.93 5.30
C GLY A 241 17.15 -23.08 3.92
N TYR A 242 17.66 -22.39 2.89
CA TYR A 242 17.14 -22.39 1.52
C TYR A 242 18.13 -22.95 0.46
N PRO A 243 18.68 -24.18 0.64
CA PRO A 243 19.70 -24.76 -0.24
C PRO A 243 19.29 -24.99 -1.70
N LEU A 244 18.00 -24.90 -2.04
CA LEU A 244 17.49 -25.17 -3.38
C LEU A 244 17.41 -23.93 -4.30
N VAL A 245 17.51 -22.72 -3.75
CA VAL A 245 17.43 -21.48 -4.54
C VAL A 245 18.67 -21.32 -5.44
N GLY A 246 19.85 -21.71 -4.96
CA GLY A 246 21.08 -21.46 -5.71
C GLY A 246 21.50 -19.99 -5.67
N ASP A 247 22.39 -19.58 -6.59
CA ASP A 247 22.89 -18.21 -6.68
C ASP A 247 21.75 -17.27 -7.12
N TYR A 248 21.46 -16.24 -6.32
CA TYR A 248 20.36 -15.32 -6.56
C TYR A 248 20.86 -13.87 -6.75
N PRO A 249 20.72 -13.26 -7.95
CA PRO A 249 21.23 -11.90 -8.17
C PRO A 249 20.54 -10.84 -7.34
N PHE A 250 21.26 -9.77 -7.01
CA PHE A 250 20.66 -8.58 -6.42
C PHE A 250 19.78 -7.86 -7.44
N SER A 251 18.69 -7.26 -6.96
CA SER A 251 17.77 -6.51 -7.82
C SER A 251 18.11 -5.02 -7.88
N ALA A 252 17.77 -4.36 -8.98
CA ALA A 252 17.82 -2.90 -9.15
C ALA A 252 16.42 -2.32 -9.36
N ILE A 253 16.28 -1.02 -9.07
CA ILE A 253 15.07 -0.26 -9.37
C ILE A 253 15.10 0.32 -10.79
N TRP A 254 13.96 0.26 -11.46
CA TRP A 254 13.68 0.89 -12.74
C TRP A 254 12.38 1.71 -12.66
N ALA A 255 12.28 2.70 -13.54
CA ALA A 255 11.11 3.56 -13.69
C ALA A 255 10.78 3.77 -15.18
N ALA A 256 9.50 3.88 -15.52
CA ALA A 256 9.02 4.32 -16.84
C ALA A 256 7.97 5.42 -16.67
N ARG A 257 8.08 6.44 -17.53
CA ARG A 257 7.19 7.60 -17.55
C ARG A 257 6.17 7.47 -18.67
N GLY A 258 4.91 7.72 -18.36
CA GLY A 258 3.79 7.73 -19.30
C GLY A 258 3.11 9.10 -19.30
N VAL A 259 2.75 9.61 -20.47
CA VAL A 259 2.07 10.90 -20.62
C VAL A 259 0.91 10.78 -21.59
N ILE A 260 -0.28 11.24 -21.19
CA ILE A 260 -1.42 11.42 -22.09
C ILE A 260 -1.40 12.84 -22.66
N LEU A 261 -1.45 12.95 -23.99
CA LEU A 261 -1.61 14.20 -24.70
C LEU A 261 -3.09 14.42 -25.07
N PRO A 262 -3.58 15.67 -24.96
CA PRO A 262 -4.91 16.01 -25.44
C PRO A 262 -5.01 15.83 -26.96
N PRO A 263 -6.23 15.80 -27.53
CA PRO A 263 -6.39 15.76 -28.97
C PRO A 263 -5.87 17.08 -29.59
N ALA A 264 -5.21 17.00 -30.75
CA ALA A 264 -4.66 18.18 -31.42
C ALA A 264 -5.75 19.14 -31.97
N ALA A 265 -6.94 18.60 -32.23
CA ALA A 265 -8.13 19.36 -32.58
C ALA A 265 -9.41 18.60 -32.18
N GLU A 266 -10.54 19.33 -32.15
CA GLU A 266 -11.86 18.75 -31.92
C GLU A 266 -12.17 17.63 -32.93
N GLY A 267 -12.59 16.46 -32.43
CA GLY A 267 -12.89 15.29 -33.25
C GLY A 267 -11.66 14.47 -33.69
N GLU A 268 -10.48 14.73 -33.13
CA GLU A 268 -9.28 13.91 -33.30
C GLU A 268 -9.01 13.04 -32.08
N THR A 269 -8.10 12.08 -32.21
CA THR A 269 -7.70 11.14 -31.13
C THR A 269 -6.65 11.75 -30.21
N SER A 270 -6.70 11.40 -28.93
CA SER A 270 -5.61 11.59 -27.98
C SER A 270 -4.50 10.55 -28.16
N THR A 271 -3.30 10.88 -27.69
CA THR A 271 -2.11 10.00 -27.80
C THR A 271 -1.48 9.78 -26.43
N PHE A 272 -1.36 8.52 -26.01
CA PHE A 272 -0.59 8.13 -24.83
C PHE A 272 0.82 7.67 -25.24
N VAL A 273 1.85 8.17 -24.56
CA VAL A 273 3.27 7.92 -24.87
C VAL A 273 4.00 7.37 -23.65
N TRP A 274 4.72 6.26 -23.83
CA TRP A 274 5.68 5.74 -22.86
C TRP A 274 7.11 6.16 -23.24
N PHE A 275 7.82 6.77 -22.29
CA PHE A 275 9.25 7.04 -22.38
C PHE A 275 10.04 5.74 -22.22
N LYS A 276 11.28 5.75 -22.70
CA LYS A 276 12.23 4.68 -22.38
C LYS A 276 12.43 4.59 -20.88
N ALA A 277 12.44 3.36 -20.37
CA ALA A 277 12.69 3.10 -18.96
C ALA A 277 14.06 3.65 -18.53
N GLU A 278 14.11 4.17 -17.31
CA GLU A 278 15.30 4.68 -16.65
C GLU A 278 15.64 3.78 -15.46
N ARG A 279 16.93 3.52 -15.26
CA ARG A 279 17.39 2.72 -14.13
C ARG A 279 17.77 3.64 -12.97
N LEU A 280 17.21 3.39 -11.79
CA LEU A 280 17.43 4.21 -10.61
C LEU A 280 18.51 3.65 -9.69
N SER A 281 18.76 2.33 -9.65
CA SER A 281 19.87 1.75 -8.89
C SER A 281 20.68 0.72 -9.66
N SER A 282 21.88 0.36 -9.17
CA SER A 282 22.82 -0.48 -9.94
C SER A 282 22.85 -1.97 -9.54
N GLY A 283 22.13 -2.34 -8.48
CA GLY A 283 22.13 -3.70 -7.93
C GLY A 283 23.39 -4.03 -7.13
N VAL A 284 24.15 -3.02 -6.67
CA VAL A 284 25.23 -3.20 -5.66
C VAL A 284 24.65 -3.70 -4.34
N ARG A 285 23.43 -3.27 -4.04
CA ARG A 285 22.57 -3.72 -2.95
C ARG A 285 21.26 -4.20 -3.58
N SER A 286 20.57 -5.14 -2.95
CA SER A 286 19.36 -5.72 -3.51
C SER A 286 18.13 -4.88 -3.17
N ALA A 287 17.53 -4.27 -4.19
CA ALA A 287 16.34 -3.46 -4.04
C ALA A 287 15.06 -4.29 -3.85
N ASN A 288 14.11 -3.78 -3.05
CA ASN A 288 12.76 -4.32 -2.89
C ASN A 288 11.76 -3.23 -2.48
N ARG A 289 10.46 -3.55 -2.48
CA ARG A 289 9.35 -2.70 -2.01
C ARG A 289 9.39 -1.25 -2.55
N PRO A 290 9.38 -1.06 -3.88
CA PRO A 290 9.26 0.28 -4.43
C PRO A 290 7.85 0.83 -4.16
N GLU A 291 7.77 2.10 -3.80
CA GLU A 291 6.55 2.90 -3.77
C GLU A 291 6.77 4.21 -4.53
N ALA A 292 5.72 4.75 -5.13
CA ALA A 292 5.76 6.04 -5.81
C ALA A 292 4.47 6.83 -5.56
N VAL A 293 4.57 8.16 -5.55
CA VAL A 293 3.43 9.08 -5.54
C VAL A 293 3.75 10.27 -6.45
N CYS A 294 2.74 10.79 -7.14
CA CYS A 294 2.83 11.98 -7.98
C CYS A 294 1.80 13.02 -7.52
N VAL A 295 2.14 14.30 -7.65
CA VAL A 295 1.26 15.44 -7.38
C VAL A 295 1.37 16.42 -8.55
N LYS A 296 0.23 16.72 -9.18
CA LYS A 296 0.14 17.65 -10.32
C LYS A 296 0.69 19.02 -9.93
N GLY A 297 1.66 19.48 -10.71
CA GLY A 297 2.36 20.76 -10.51
C GLY A 297 3.61 20.67 -9.65
N ALA A 298 3.77 19.66 -8.79
CA ALA A 298 4.96 19.48 -7.96
C ALA A 298 5.93 18.43 -8.53
N GLY A 299 5.43 17.24 -8.90
CA GLY A 299 6.25 16.18 -9.48
C GLY A 299 5.96 14.80 -8.91
N CYS A 300 6.93 13.89 -9.04
CA CYS A 300 6.82 12.52 -8.54
C CYS A 300 8.02 12.14 -7.68
N VAL A 301 7.79 11.27 -6.70
CA VAL A 301 8.81 10.72 -5.81
C VAL A 301 8.76 9.19 -5.80
N VAL A 302 9.89 8.55 -5.49
CA VAL A 302 10.00 7.10 -5.37
C VAL A 302 10.82 6.75 -4.12
N THR A 303 10.35 5.78 -3.34
CA THR A 303 11.14 5.15 -2.27
C THR A 303 11.23 3.64 -2.43
N TRP A 304 12.31 3.05 -1.92
CA TRP A 304 12.52 1.60 -1.88
C TRP A 304 13.53 1.23 -0.81
N GLN A 305 13.55 -0.04 -0.40
CA GLN A 305 14.56 -0.59 0.51
C GLN A 305 15.70 -1.24 -0.28
N GLU A 306 16.96 -1.05 0.14
CA GLU A 306 18.10 -1.81 -0.40
C GLU A 306 18.92 -2.52 0.67
N ASP A 307 18.91 -3.85 0.56
CA ASP A 307 19.63 -4.76 1.45
C ASP A 307 21.06 -5.02 0.92
N PRO A 308 22.11 -4.84 1.75
CA PRO A 308 23.49 -5.02 1.31
C PRO A 308 23.88 -6.48 1.03
N GLU A 309 23.23 -7.45 1.65
CA GLU A 309 23.59 -8.87 1.58
C GLU A 309 22.65 -9.69 0.69
N GLY A 310 21.58 -9.06 0.20
CA GLY A 310 20.58 -9.70 -0.65
C GLY A 310 19.25 -9.77 0.07
N ILE A 311 18.22 -10.23 -0.63
CA ILE A 311 16.91 -10.27 0.01
C ILE A 311 16.93 -11.34 1.11
N ARG A 312 16.59 -10.94 2.32
CA ARG A 312 16.57 -11.87 3.44
C ARG A 312 15.31 -12.76 3.38
N PRO A 313 15.46 -14.09 3.32
CA PRO A 313 14.34 -14.99 3.49
C PRO A 313 13.74 -14.85 4.89
N GLY A 314 12.46 -15.15 5.05
CA GLY A 314 11.81 -15.22 6.36
C GLY A 314 11.11 -16.55 6.50
N HIS A 315 11.09 -17.14 7.70
CA HIS A 315 10.52 -18.48 7.94
C HIS A 315 8.99 -18.56 7.90
N GLY A 316 8.28 -17.48 7.52
CA GLY A 316 6.81 -17.51 7.42
C GLY A 316 6.06 -17.69 8.76
N ASP A 317 6.76 -17.82 9.90
CA ASP A 317 6.19 -18.01 11.26
C ASP A 317 5.48 -16.77 11.84
N GLY A 318 5.19 -15.79 10.99
CA GLY A 318 4.37 -14.63 11.26
C GLY A 318 3.76 -14.15 9.95
N PRO A 319 2.85 -13.16 9.95
CA PRO A 319 1.94 -12.94 8.83
C PRO A 319 2.61 -12.26 7.61
N GLY A 320 3.93 -12.21 7.54
CA GLY A 320 4.67 -11.67 6.39
C GLY A 320 5.39 -12.79 5.67
N GLU A 321 5.09 -13.00 4.40
CA GLU A 321 5.73 -14.06 3.61
C GLU A 321 7.26 -13.90 3.66
N GLY A 322 7.97 -15.04 3.72
CA GLY A 322 9.39 -15.07 3.42
C GLY A 322 9.67 -14.36 2.09
N TRP A 323 10.82 -13.70 1.96
CA TRP A 323 11.19 -12.96 0.73
C TRP A 323 10.35 -11.71 0.42
N SER A 324 9.37 -11.34 1.26
CA SER A 324 8.54 -10.14 1.09
C SER A 324 9.25 -8.82 1.45
N GLY A 325 10.50 -8.86 1.89
CA GLY A 325 11.25 -7.70 2.41
C GLY A 325 10.80 -7.23 3.79
N ALA A 326 10.02 -8.04 4.50
CA ALA A 326 9.59 -7.78 5.87
C ALA A 326 10.69 -7.95 6.90
N ILE A 327 11.68 -8.79 6.60
CA ILE A 327 12.91 -8.94 7.36
C ILE A 327 14.04 -8.58 6.38
N ALA A 328 15.11 -7.99 6.89
CA ALA A 328 16.25 -7.57 6.10
C ALA A 328 17.53 -7.76 6.94
N HIS A 329 18.68 -7.74 6.29
CA HIS A 329 19.96 -7.74 6.99
C HIS A 329 20.22 -6.37 7.61
N HIS A 330 21.10 -6.33 8.61
CA HIS A 330 21.61 -5.08 9.15
C HIS A 330 22.16 -4.19 8.04
N GLN A 331 22.11 -2.88 8.28
CA GLN A 331 22.47 -1.84 7.33
C GLN A 331 21.50 -1.65 6.16
N THR A 332 20.35 -2.32 6.14
CA THR A 332 19.32 -2.06 5.11
C THR A 332 18.72 -0.67 5.29
N ASP A 333 18.76 0.14 4.24
CA ASP A 333 18.25 1.52 4.25
C ASP A 333 17.08 1.72 3.30
N THR A 334 16.27 2.75 3.58
CA THR A 334 15.29 3.28 2.62
C THR A 334 15.89 4.43 1.82
N TRP A 335 15.70 4.36 0.51
CA TRP A 335 16.22 5.28 -0.49
C TRP A 335 15.13 6.18 -1.07
N TYR A 336 15.53 7.32 -1.63
CA TYR A 336 14.63 8.32 -2.18
C TYR A 336 15.18 8.92 -3.48
N THR A 337 14.30 9.10 -4.47
CA THR A 337 14.55 9.93 -5.67
C THR A 337 13.28 10.70 -6.05
N TYR A 338 13.43 11.75 -6.83
CA TYR A 338 12.34 12.60 -7.29
C TYR A 338 12.56 13.15 -8.70
N ILE A 339 11.48 13.67 -9.28
CA ILE A 339 11.47 14.43 -10.54
C ILE A 339 10.44 15.54 -10.44
N ASP A 340 10.76 16.72 -10.96
CA ASP A 340 9.84 17.86 -11.06
C ASP A 340 8.73 17.58 -12.10
N TRP A 341 7.56 18.18 -11.90
CA TRP A 341 6.41 18.01 -12.78
C TRP A 341 6.66 18.46 -14.22
N ASP A 342 7.32 19.61 -14.38
CA ASP A 342 7.60 20.21 -15.68
C ASP A 342 8.73 19.48 -16.42
N ASP A 343 9.63 18.83 -15.67
CA ASP A 343 10.72 18.01 -16.21
C ASP A 343 10.27 16.63 -16.69
N PHE A 344 9.12 16.14 -16.19
CA PHE A 344 8.67 14.77 -16.38
C PHE A 344 8.52 14.40 -17.86
N ALA A 345 7.95 15.30 -18.66
CA ALA A 345 7.59 15.09 -20.07
C ALA A 345 8.61 15.64 -21.07
N LEU A 346 9.73 16.22 -20.62
CA LEU A 346 10.72 16.82 -21.51
C LEU A 346 11.48 15.75 -22.30
N VAL A 347 11.51 15.93 -23.62
CA VAL A 347 12.12 14.98 -24.56
C VAL A 347 13.53 15.40 -24.96
N SER A 348 14.45 14.44 -24.97
CA SER A 348 15.82 14.62 -25.44
C SER A 348 15.91 14.72 -26.97
N ASP A 349 16.69 15.68 -27.48
CA ASP A 349 16.88 15.90 -28.93
C ASP A 349 17.72 14.80 -29.60
N ASP A 350 18.81 14.43 -28.95
CA ASP A 350 19.83 13.51 -29.50
C ASP A 350 20.00 12.23 -28.67
N GLY A 351 19.15 12.03 -27.66
CA GLY A 351 19.22 10.92 -26.72
C GLY A 351 20.25 11.11 -25.60
N THR A 352 20.77 12.32 -25.39
CA THR A 352 21.62 12.70 -24.25
C THR A 352 20.84 13.50 -23.21
N TYR A 353 21.29 13.49 -21.96
CA TYR A 353 20.65 14.30 -20.92
C TYR A 353 21.07 15.78 -21.03
N GLY A 354 20.17 16.70 -20.68
CA GLY A 354 20.38 18.14 -20.84
C GLY A 354 20.32 18.64 -22.29
N SER A 355 19.98 17.78 -23.26
CA SER A 355 19.57 18.18 -24.61
C SER A 355 18.05 18.18 -24.70
N PHE A 356 17.47 19.19 -25.35
CA PHE A 356 16.01 19.39 -25.38
C PHE A 356 15.51 19.47 -26.82
N TYR A 357 14.55 18.61 -27.18
CA TYR A 357 14.00 18.50 -28.53
C TYR A 357 13.40 19.83 -29.02
N ASP A 358 13.73 20.24 -30.24
CA ASP A 358 13.34 21.54 -30.82
C ASP A 358 13.72 22.78 -29.97
N GLY A 359 14.63 22.65 -29.00
CA GLY A 359 15.19 23.77 -28.25
C GLY A 359 16.09 24.66 -29.13
N SER A 360 15.96 25.98 -29.01
CA SER A 360 16.88 26.94 -29.59
C SER A 360 17.59 27.73 -28.49
N ASP A 361 18.84 28.18 -28.71
CA ASP A 361 19.66 28.90 -27.73
C ASP A 361 18.85 29.98 -26.96
N GLY A 362 18.42 29.66 -25.74
CA GLY A 362 17.72 30.58 -24.82
C GLY A 362 16.22 30.36 -24.61
N GLU A 363 15.57 29.36 -25.24
CA GLU A 363 14.23 28.88 -24.88
C GLU A 363 14.32 27.39 -24.51
N ILE A 364 13.76 27.00 -23.36
CA ILE A 364 13.65 25.59 -22.97
C ILE A 364 12.70 24.92 -23.98
N GLY A 365 13.27 24.07 -24.86
CA GLY A 365 12.51 23.16 -25.72
C GLY A 365 12.18 21.85 -24.98
N GLY A 366 11.81 20.80 -25.71
CA GLY A 366 11.52 19.47 -25.17
C GLY A 366 10.06 19.04 -25.34
N ASP A 367 9.32 19.69 -26.24
CA ASP A 367 7.88 19.45 -26.44
C ASP A 367 7.60 18.02 -26.94
N LEU A 368 6.85 17.27 -26.13
CA LEU A 368 6.48 15.89 -26.42
C LEU A 368 5.50 15.79 -27.61
N ALA A 369 4.59 16.76 -27.77
CA ALA A 369 3.61 16.73 -28.85
C ALA A 369 4.27 16.88 -30.23
N ASP A 370 5.22 17.81 -30.36
CA ASP A 370 6.03 18.00 -31.56
C ASP A 370 6.89 16.75 -31.84
N TRP A 371 7.48 16.15 -30.80
CA TRP A 371 8.23 14.91 -30.95
C TRP A 371 7.36 13.76 -31.50
N VAL A 372 6.14 13.59 -30.99
CA VAL A 372 5.18 12.57 -31.44
C VAL A 372 4.79 12.76 -32.90
N VAL A 373 4.59 14.01 -33.33
CA VAL A 373 4.29 14.33 -34.73
C VAL A 373 5.47 13.95 -35.65
N ALA A 374 6.70 14.21 -35.21
CA ALA A 374 7.91 13.87 -35.97
C ALA A 374 8.25 12.37 -35.92
N ASN A 375 7.88 11.68 -34.82
CA ASN A 375 8.20 10.30 -34.53
C ASN A 375 6.92 9.51 -34.20
N PRO A 376 6.10 9.16 -35.20
CA PRO A 376 4.81 8.47 -34.97
C PRO A 376 4.95 7.06 -34.39
N THR A 377 6.18 6.55 -34.26
CA THR A 377 6.50 5.26 -33.65
C THR A 377 7.78 5.38 -32.84
N GLY A 378 7.85 4.63 -31.74
CA GLY A 378 9.02 4.59 -30.85
C GLY A 378 8.75 5.27 -29.52
N SER A 379 9.73 5.19 -28.63
CA SER A 379 9.66 5.79 -27.29
C SER A 379 10.71 6.88 -27.16
N PRO A 380 10.35 8.09 -26.69
CA PRO A 380 11.30 9.16 -26.42
C PRO A 380 12.24 8.80 -25.26
N LYS A 381 13.43 9.40 -25.23
CA LYS A 381 14.27 9.42 -24.03
C LYS A 381 14.00 10.74 -23.30
N ALA A 382 13.92 10.70 -21.97
CA ALA A 382 13.80 11.91 -21.16
C ALA A 382 15.03 12.82 -21.32
N ALA A 383 14.81 14.14 -21.33
CA ALA A 383 15.87 15.15 -21.33
C ALA A 383 16.47 15.35 -19.92
N VAL A 384 15.63 15.23 -18.89
CA VAL A 384 16.02 15.38 -17.48
C VAL A 384 15.81 14.03 -16.77
N PRO A 385 16.84 13.43 -16.15
CA PRO A 385 16.71 12.19 -15.40
C PRO A 385 16.03 12.44 -14.04
N MET A 386 15.53 11.38 -13.39
CA MET A 386 15.25 11.46 -11.95
C MET A 386 16.54 11.75 -11.17
N SER A 387 16.42 12.39 -10.00
CA SER A 387 17.58 12.68 -9.15
C SER A 387 18.34 11.42 -8.74
N ILE A 388 19.65 11.53 -8.52
CA ILE A 388 20.44 10.42 -7.99
C ILE A 388 19.84 9.98 -6.65
N PRO A 389 19.70 8.66 -6.39
CA PRO A 389 19.15 8.19 -5.13
C PRO A 389 19.94 8.66 -3.92
N VAL A 390 19.23 9.12 -2.89
CA VAL A 390 19.79 9.47 -1.58
C VAL A 390 19.27 8.53 -0.50
N ARG A 391 20.03 8.38 0.58
CA ARG A 391 19.61 7.59 1.75
C ARG A 391 18.81 8.45 2.73
N LEU A 392 17.63 7.97 3.11
CA LEU A 392 16.81 8.63 4.13
C LEU A 392 17.15 8.15 5.55
N THR A 393 17.35 6.85 5.73
CA THR A 393 17.56 6.20 7.03
C THR A 393 19.03 6.07 7.38
N ASP A 394 19.36 5.90 8.66
CA ASP A 394 20.72 5.92 9.21
C ASP A 394 21.26 4.54 9.61
N ASN A 395 20.83 3.48 8.91
CA ASN A 395 21.17 2.12 9.31
C ASN A 395 22.54 1.66 8.82
N ALA A 396 23.14 2.29 7.83
CA ALA A 396 24.47 1.91 7.38
C ALA A 396 25.57 2.40 8.34
N MET A 397 26.57 1.55 8.56
CA MET A 397 27.66 1.83 9.49
C MET A 397 28.58 2.94 8.97
N CYS A 398 28.95 3.89 9.83
CA CYS A 398 29.99 4.89 9.57
C CYS A 398 31.12 4.79 10.61
N THR A 399 32.35 4.83 10.12
CA THR A 399 33.61 4.60 10.83
C THR A 399 34.66 5.65 10.42
N ALA A 400 35.64 5.91 11.30
CA ALA A 400 36.71 6.87 11.03
C ALA A 400 37.59 6.52 9.82
N ALA A 401 37.65 5.23 9.48
CA ALA A 401 38.42 4.67 8.37
C ALA A 401 37.58 3.61 7.64
N ASP A 402 37.72 3.54 6.32
CA ASP A 402 37.05 2.56 5.46
C ASP A 402 35.50 2.70 5.40
N SER A 403 35.00 3.94 5.55
CA SER A 403 33.58 4.28 5.36
C SER A 403 33.21 4.62 3.92
N ASP A 404 31.91 4.51 3.65
CA ASP A 404 31.29 5.08 2.46
C ASP A 404 31.51 6.62 2.42
N PRO A 405 31.66 7.22 1.23
CA PRO A 405 32.01 8.64 1.10
C PRO A 405 31.09 9.57 1.90
N TYR A 406 29.77 9.34 1.88
CA TYR A 406 28.80 10.20 2.57
C TYR A 406 29.04 10.36 4.07
N CYS A 407 29.67 9.38 4.74
CA CYS A 407 29.92 9.43 6.18
C CYS A 407 30.84 10.59 6.60
N ILE A 408 31.67 11.10 5.67
CA ILE A 408 32.69 12.13 5.94
C ILE A 408 32.42 13.46 5.20
N ILE A 409 31.21 13.61 4.63
CA ILE A 409 30.77 14.80 3.91
C ILE A 409 30.20 15.82 4.90
N ASP A 410 30.41 17.10 4.60
CA ASP A 410 29.90 18.27 5.34
C ASP A 410 28.76 18.86 4.51
N PHE A 411 27.55 18.29 4.64
CA PHE A 411 26.43 18.65 3.77
C PHE A 411 25.89 20.05 4.08
N ASP A 412 26.03 20.52 5.34
CA ASP A 412 25.56 21.85 5.76
C ASP A 412 26.63 22.96 5.64
N GLY A 413 27.88 22.58 5.38
CA GLY A 413 29.02 23.49 5.20
C GLY A 413 29.52 24.13 6.49
N ASN A 414 29.25 23.54 7.65
CA ASN A 414 29.60 24.09 8.96
C ASN A 414 31.08 23.86 9.36
N GLY A 415 31.80 23.01 8.62
CA GLY A 415 33.21 22.70 8.78
C GLY A 415 33.52 21.37 9.49
N THR A 416 32.50 20.58 9.82
CA THR A 416 32.60 19.20 10.33
C THR A 416 31.81 18.24 9.45
N ALA A 417 32.13 16.94 9.50
CA ALA A 417 31.36 15.95 8.77
C ALA A 417 30.08 15.63 9.55
N ASP A 418 28.91 15.79 8.95
CA ASP A 418 27.59 15.67 9.59
C ASP A 418 27.43 14.31 10.30
N PHE A 419 27.90 13.24 9.65
CA PHE A 419 27.73 11.87 10.13
C PHE A 419 28.97 11.29 10.82
N CYS A 420 30.03 12.09 11.00
CA CYS A 420 31.24 11.68 11.69
C CYS A 420 31.95 12.88 12.36
N GLU A 421 31.19 13.69 13.11
CA GLU A 421 31.70 14.84 13.86
C GLU A 421 32.78 14.40 14.86
N SER A 422 32.53 13.27 15.53
CA SER A 422 33.47 12.67 16.46
C SER A 422 33.48 11.14 16.34
N THR A 423 34.35 10.48 17.10
CA THR A 423 34.48 9.02 17.06
C THR A 423 34.62 8.42 18.46
N VAL A 424 34.05 7.23 18.65
CA VAL A 424 34.16 6.43 19.88
C VAL A 424 34.64 5.02 19.54
N GLN A 425 35.37 4.38 20.47
CA GLN A 425 35.87 3.03 20.25
C GLN A 425 34.82 2.02 20.68
N VAL A 426 34.31 1.24 19.72
CA VAL A 426 33.27 0.21 19.96
C VAL A 426 33.90 -1.16 19.69
N GLU A 427 33.67 -2.11 20.60
CA GLU A 427 34.02 -3.52 20.39
C GLU A 427 32.86 -4.23 19.69
N ILE A 428 33.09 -4.75 18.47
CA ILE A 428 32.13 -5.54 17.70
C ILE A 428 32.57 -6.99 17.69
N GLU A 429 31.74 -7.87 18.22
CA GLU A 429 31.90 -9.31 18.06
C GLU A 429 31.47 -9.71 16.64
N THR A 430 32.27 -10.54 15.97
CA THR A 430 31.93 -11.08 14.65
C THR A 430 31.61 -12.56 14.83
N PRO A 431 30.60 -13.12 14.13
CA PRO A 431 30.21 -14.53 14.28
C PRO A 431 31.37 -15.51 14.08
N GLU A 432 32.33 -15.16 13.21
CA GLU A 432 33.52 -15.98 12.93
C GLU A 432 34.73 -15.67 13.84
N GLY A 433 34.66 -14.56 14.58
CA GLY A 433 35.76 -13.98 15.35
C GLY A 433 36.93 -13.50 14.47
N PRO A 434 37.83 -12.65 15.01
CA PRO A 434 37.86 -12.13 16.38
C PRO A 434 36.98 -10.89 16.58
N THR A 435 36.68 -10.57 17.85
CA THR A 435 36.18 -9.24 18.25
C THR A 435 37.11 -8.15 17.71
N GLN A 436 36.52 -7.13 17.10
CA GLN A 436 37.23 -6.02 16.49
C GLN A 436 36.91 -4.74 17.25
N THR A 437 37.93 -3.92 17.52
CA THR A 437 37.72 -2.57 18.02
C THR A 437 37.68 -1.63 16.81
N ILE A 438 36.56 -0.95 16.63
CA ILE A 438 36.30 -0.05 15.51
C ILE A 438 36.14 1.37 16.05
N ASP A 439 36.77 2.34 15.39
CA ASP A 439 36.57 3.76 15.67
C ASP A 439 35.26 4.17 14.96
N MET A 440 34.15 4.08 15.69
CA MET A 440 32.79 4.32 15.20
C MET A 440 32.49 5.82 15.15
N CYS A 441 31.82 6.28 14.10
CA CYS A 441 31.41 7.67 13.98
C CYS A 441 30.23 8.01 14.89
N VAL A 442 30.27 9.23 15.43
CA VAL A 442 29.17 9.89 16.13
C VAL A 442 28.80 11.12 15.31
N THR A 443 27.54 11.23 14.95
CA THR A 443 26.96 12.34 14.18
C THR A 443 26.90 13.63 15.02
N GLU A 444 26.65 14.76 14.38
CA GLU A 444 26.51 16.06 15.07
C GLU A 444 25.33 16.12 16.06
N ASP A 445 24.28 15.35 15.79
CA ASP A 445 23.14 15.17 16.70
C ASP A 445 23.34 14.03 17.72
N GLY A 446 24.55 13.48 17.81
CA GLY A 446 24.98 12.54 18.84
C GLY A 446 24.64 11.07 18.61
N ARG A 447 24.06 10.72 17.45
CA ARG A 447 23.75 9.33 17.08
C ARG A 447 25.03 8.54 16.83
N LEU A 448 24.99 7.26 17.20
CA LEU A 448 26.08 6.33 16.97
C LEU A 448 25.80 5.53 15.70
N MET A 449 26.62 5.73 14.65
CA MET A 449 26.43 5.12 13.33
C MET A 449 26.92 3.66 13.27
N ARG A 450 26.40 2.81 14.17
CA ARG A 450 26.86 1.41 14.35
C ARG A 450 26.44 0.48 13.22
N GLY A 451 25.32 0.79 12.60
CA GLY A 451 24.73 0.02 11.51
C GLY A 451 24.31 -1.40 11.83
N ASN A 452 23.61 -1.56 12.96
CA ASN A 452 23.03 -2.81 13.43
C ASN A 452 21.49 -2.81 13.36
N THR A 453 20.93 -1.87 12.60
CA THR A 453 19.51 -1.71 12.35
C THR A 453 19.20 -1.92 10.86
N ALA A 454 17.93 -1.98 10.50
CA ALA A 454 17.42 -2.33 9.18
C ALA A 454 16.00 -1.78 9.00
N SER A 455 15.82 -0.89 8.02
CA SER A 455 14.53 -0.32 7.66
C SER A 455 13.80 -1.18 6.64
N THR A 456 12.50 -1.36 6.84
CA THR A 456 11.64 -2.20 5.99
C THR A 456 10.25 -1.61 5.84
N ARG A 457 9.56 -1.94 4.73
CA ARG A 457 8.13 -1.63 4.52
C ARG A 457 7.76 -0.15 4.68
N ALA A 458 8.55 0.72 4.05
CA ALA A 458 8.24 2.13 3.96
C ALA A 458 6.89 2.37 3.27
N ARG A 459 6.09 3.29 3.81
CA ARG A 459 4.86 3.83 3.22
C ARG A 459 4.98 5.34 3.09
N LEU A 460 4.90 5.87 1.87
CA LEU A 460 5.17 7.30 1.61
C LEU A 460 3.94 8.14 1.26
N GLY A 461 3.82 9.38 1.72
CA GLY A 461 2.83 10.35 1.23
C GLY A 461 3.50 11.55 0.58
N LEU A 462 2.77 12.20 -0.31
CA LEU A 462 3.21 13.42 -0.99
C LEU A 462 2.00 14.34 -1.17
N HIS A 463 2.11 15.58 -0.71
CA HIS A 463 1.01 16.54 -0.73
C HIS A 463 1.45 17.92 -1.20
N GLY A 464 0.71 18.46 -2.17
CA GLY A 464 1.07 19.69 -2.85
C GLY A 464 0.93 20.93 -1.98
N TYR A 465 1.81 21.90 -2.18
CA TYR A 465 1.64 23.27 -1.71
C TYR A 465 2.18 24.26 -2.75
N SER A 466 1.88 25.54 -2.54
CA SER A 466 2.36 26.64 -3.40
C SER A 466 3.38 27.46 -2.62
N SER A 467 4.61 27.53 -3.12
CA SER A 467 5.67 28.38 -2.57
C SER A 467 5.37 29.87 -2.72
N LEU A 468 4.37 30.23 -3.53
CA LEU A 468 3.98 31.61 -3.84
C LEU A 468 2.91 32.18 -2.89
N GLY A 469 2.27 31.33 -2.07
CA GLY A 469 1.18 31.72 -1.16
C GLY A 469 0.10 30.64 -0.99
N ASP A 470 -0.99 31.01 -0.30
CA ASP A 470 -2.09 30.10 0.04
C ASP A 470 -2.91 29.66 -1.18
N TYR A 471 -2.75 28.40 -1.57
CA TYR A 471 -3.51 27.75 -2.65
C TYR A 471 -5.03 27.89 -2.48
N ARG A 472 -5.58 27.79 -1.25
CA ARG A 472 -7.03 27.87 -1.00
C ARG A 472 -7.60 29.23 -1.39
N VAL A 473 -6.81 30.29 -1.24
CA VAL A 473 -7.28 31.67 -1.48
C VAL A 473 -7.34 31.99 -2.96
N ASN A 474 -6.35 31.55 -3.73
CA ASN A 474 -6.29 31.82 -5.16
C ASN A 474 -5.42 30.78 -5.91
N PRO A 475 -5.99 29.62 -6.27
CA PRO A 475 -5.26 28.55 -6.98
C PRO A 475 -4.57 28.99 -8.26
N SER A 476 -5.13 29.97 -8.98
CA SER A 476 -4.54 30.47 -10.22
C SER A 476 -3.33 31.40 -10.00
N ALA A 477 -3.28 32.13 -8.88
CA ALA A 477 -2.14 32.98 -8.53
C ALA A 477 -1.08 32.23 -7.71
N TYR A 478 -1.49 31.15 -7.06
CA TYR A 478 -0.69 30.31 -6.16
C TYR A 478 -0.81 28.86 -6.62
N PRO A 479 -0.38 28.52 -7.85
CA PRO A 479 -0.42 27.14 -8.34
C PRO A 479 0.51 26.25 -7.50
N ILE A 480 0.16 24.97 -7.39
CA ILE A 480 1.03 23.97 -6.77
C ILE A 480 2.31 23.85 -7.60
N ASP A 481 3.45 24.05 -6.94
CA ASP A 481 4.79 23.98 -7.51
C ASP A 481 5.76 23.14 -6.65
N ARG A 482 5.33 22.73 -5.45
CA ARG A 482 6.12 21.94 -4.49
C ARG A 482 5.22 20.96 -3.75
N ALA A 483 5.84 20.01 -3.05
CA ALA A 483 5.11 19.10 -2.19
C ALA A 483 5.88 18.71 -0.93
N TRP A 484 5.13 18.53 0.16
CA TRP A 484 5.61 17.94 1.40
C TRP A 484 5.57 16.42 1.28
N PHE A 485 6.73 15.80 1.44
CA PHE A 485 6.91 14.37 1.55
C PHE A 485 6.75 13.95 3.02
N TYR A 486 6.19 12.77 3.23
CA TYR A 486 6.36 12.04 4.48
C TYR A 486 6.52 10.54 4.23
N MET A 487 7.08 9.83 5.20
CA MET A 487 7.22 8.37 5.13
C MET A 487 7.18 7.76 6.52
N ALA A 488 6.43 6.66 6.68
CA ALA A 488 6.52 5.82 7.86
C ALA A 488 7.13 4.45 7.49
N TYR A 489 7.99 3.89 8.34
CA TYR A 489 8.67 2.61 8.08
C TYR A 489 8.88 1.80 9.37
N GLU A 490 9.14 0.49 9.23
CA GLU A 490 9.51 -0.38 10.35
C GLU A 490 11.03 -0.49 10.46
N GLU A 491 11.58 -0.43 11.67
CA GLU A 491 13.00 -0.65 11.94
C GLU A 491 13.19 -1.60 13.11
N ASN A 492 14.11 -2.54 13.01
CA ASN A 492 14.50 -3.38 14.15
C ASN A 492 15.22 -2.54 15.23
N LYS A 493 15.18 -3.01 16.48
CA LYS A 493 15.70 -2.24 17.63
C LYS A 493 17.23 -2.21 17.70
N GLY A 494 17.89 -3.23 17.16
CA GLY A 494 19.34 -3.32 17.03
C GLY A 494 20.05 -3.11 18.37
N LEU A 495 19.97 -4.05 19.30
CA LEU A 495 20.69 -4.08 20.59
C LEU A 495 21.82 -5.14 20.58
N GLY A 496 21.76 -6.18 19.73
CA GLY A 496 22.73 -7.31 19.63
C GLY A 496 22.52 -8.37 20.73
N ASP A 497 23.08 -9.60 20.74
CA ASP A 497 23.62 -10.52 19.72
C ASP A 497 22.84 -11.85 19.95
N GLU A 498 22.21 -12.41 18.91
CA GLU A 498 21.18 -13.48 18.93
C GLU A 498 19.70 -13.05 19.14
N GLY A 499 19.24 -12.06 18.37
CA GLY A 499 17.81 -11.78 18.18
C GLY A 499 17.14 -12.57 17.04
N GLU A 500 17.89 -13.42 16.32
CA GLU A 500 17.47 -13.91 14.99
C GLU A 500 17.58 -15.43 14.77
N ASP A 501 18.12 -16.18 15.74
CA ASP A 501 18.15 -17.65 15.68
C ASP A 501 16.80 -18.26 16.12
N GLU A 502 16.46 -19.40 15.51
CA GLU A 502 15.13 -20.05 15.57
C GLU A 502 14.71 -20.47 16.99
N ASP A 503 15.67 -20.68 17.90
CA ASP A 503 15.45 -21.04 19.29
C ASP A 503 15.15 -19.79 20.15
N ALA A 504 14.07 -19.81 20.94
CA ALA A 504 13.79 -18.72 21.88
C ALA A 504 15.05 -18.47 22.73
N PRO A 505 15.64 -17.26 22.73
CA PRO A 505 16.91 -17.04 23.42
C PRO A 505 16.76 -17.35 24.91
N ASP A 506 17.70 -18.16 25.42
CA ASP A 506 17.82 -18.47 26.84
C ASP A 506 18.21 -17.20 27.64
N ASP A 507 18.78 -16.18 26.98
CA ASP A 507 19.06 -14.86 27.56
C ASP A 507 17.90 -13.88 27.32
N LEU A 508 17.60 -13.13 28.36
CA LEU A 508 16.44 -12.25 28.47
C LEU A 508 16.72 -10.84 27.95
N ILE A 509 18.01 -10.49 27.79
CA ILE A 509 18.39 -9.24 27.12
C ILE A 509 18.12 -9.32 25.61
N ASP A 510 18.33 -10.48 24.99
CA ASP A 510 18.04 -10.70 23.57
C ASP A 510 16.54 -10.58 23.30
N LYS A 511 15.73 -10.99 24.29
CA LYS A 511 14.29 -10.79 24.26
C LYS A 511 13.89 -9.31 24.23
N VAL A 512 14.62 -8.42 24.88
CA VAL A 512 14.34 -6.98 24.85
C VAL A 512 14.60 -6.38 23.47
N ASP A 513 15.59 -6.92 22.75
CA ASP A 513 15.97 -6.54 21.39
C ASP A 513 14.97 -6.99 20.31
N MET A 514 14.19 -8.03 20.59
CA MET A 514 13.22 -8.52 19.62
C MET A 514 12.12 -7.49 19.32
N GLY A 515 11.80 -7.36 18.04
CA GLY A 515 10.72 -6.52 17.54
C GLY A 515 11.19 -5.36 16.70
N LYS A 516 10.29 -4.39 16.51
CA LYS A 516 10.51 -3.22 15.68
C LYS A 516 9.81 -2.00 16.28
N ASN A 517 10.29 -0.83 15.89
CA ASN A 517 9.60 0.44 16.08
C ASN A 517 9.12 0.97 14.73
N VAL A 518 8.12 1.86 14.78
CA VAL A 518 7.67 2.60 13.61
C VAL A 518 8.22 4.01 13.67
N TRP A 519 8.95 4.39 12.64
CA TRP A 519 9.59 5.69 12.49
C TRP A 519 8.93 6.50 11.39
N TYR A 520 9.04 7.82 11.48
CA TYR A 520 8.39 8.78 10.57
C TYR A 520 9.37 9.87 10.12
N HIS A 521 9.39 10.16 8.83
CA HIS A 521 10.12 11.28 8.20
C HIS A 521 9.16 12.24 7.53
N THR A 522 9.54 13.52 7.47
CA THR A 522 8.86 14.51 6.63
C THR A 522 9.78 15.66 6.22
N PHE A 523 9.65 16.12 4.97
CA PHE A 523 10.47 17.18 4.38
C PHE A 523 9.88 17.69 3.07
N ASP A 524 10.41 18.79 2.53
CA ASP A 524 10.05 19.25 1.18
C ASP A 524 10.70 18.34 0.14
N MET A 525 9.95 17.92 -0.89
CA MET A 525 10.41 16.89 -1.83
C MET A 525 11.73 17.19 -2.56
N PHE A 526 12.09 18.47 -2.70
CA PHE A 526 13.34 18.90 -3.34
C PHE A 526 14.48 19.11 -2.33
N ASN A 527 14.20 19.07 -1.03
CA ASN A 527 15.17 19.20 0.06
C ASN A 527 15.02 18.01 1.03
N PRO A 528 15.41 16.79 0.62
CA PRO A 528 15.25 15.61 1.46
C PRO A 528 16.10 15.67 2.73
N GLU A 529 15.56 15.11 3.83
CA GLU A 529 16.40 14.74 4.98
C GLU A 529 17.37 13.62 4.54
N LEU A 530 18.63 13.70 4.97
CA LEU A 530 19.67 12.74 4.61
C LEU A 530 20.09 11.96 5.86
N VAL A 531 20.10 10.63 5.78
CA VAL A 531 20.65 9.73 6.81
C VAL A 531 20.19 10.13 8.22
N SER A 532 18.87 10.15 8.43
CA SER A 532 18.21 10.59 9.66
C SER A 532 17.50 9.42 10.35
N GLN A 533 17.32 9.54 11.67
CA GLN A 533 16.55 8.59 12.48
C GLN A 533 15.03 8.82 12.37
N GLY A 534 14.59 10.05 12.09
CA GLY A 534 13.17 10.41 12.11
C GLY A 534 12.54 10.45 13.51
N LEU A 535 11.21 10.44 13.57
CA LEU A 535 10.39 10.45 14.79
C LEU A 535 9.80 9.06 15.06
N MET A 536 9.95 8.54 16.28
CA MET A 536 9.27 7.31 16.70
C MET A 536 7.77 7.57 16.95
N LEU A 537 6.88 6.82 16.28
CA LEU A 537 5.43 6.98 16.40
C LEU A 537 4.82 6.19 17.57
N ASN A 538 5.32 4.97 17.81
CA ASN A 538 4.83 4.13 18.89
C ASN A 538 5.29 4.64 20.26
N GLN A 539 4.42 4.53 21.26
CA GLN A 539 4.75 4.85 22.65
C GLN A 539 5.71 3.79 23.23
N PRO A 540 6.56 4.14 24.21
CA PRO A 540 7.19 3.14 25.08
C PRO A 540 6.17 2.18 25.71
N ALA A 541 6.62 0.96 26.01
CA ALA A 541 5.78 -0.05 26.65
C ALA A 541 5.41 0.41 28.07
N VAL A 542 4.11 0.40 28.37
CA VAL A 542 3.59 0.66 29.70
C VAL A 542 3.40 -0.67 30.40
N TYR A 543 4.01 -0.84 31.57
CA TYR A 543 3.91 -2.08 32.35
C TYR A 543 2.88 -1.98 33.48
N PRO A 544 2.26 -3.09 33.90
CA PRO A 544 1.43 -3.13 35.10
C PRO A 544 2.16 -2.55 36.34
N GLU A 545 1.42 -1.88 37.23
CA GLU A 545 2.01 -1.22 38.42
C GLU A 545 2.75 -2.20 39.36
N ASP A 546 2.37 -3.48 39.36
CA ASP A 546 2.94 -4.53 40.18
C ASP A 546 4.04 -5.35 39.47
N PHE A 547 4.38 -5.01 38.23
CA PHE A 547 5.53 -5.59 37.54
C PHE A 547 6.83 -5.18 38.25
N GLU A 548 7.65 -6.18 38.58
CA GLU A 548 9.02 -5.98 39.06
C GLU A 548 9.95 -6.74 38.12
N ASN A 549 11.00 -6.09 37.57
CA ASN A 549 11.99 -6.82 36.77
C ASN A 549 12.87 -7.70 37.68
N PRO A 550 12.76 -9.04 37.62
CA PRO A 550 13.51 -9.94 38.49
C PRO A 550 15.03 -9.92 38.25
N GLU A 551 15.48 -9.55 37.05
CA GLU A 551 16.88 -9.62 36.62
C GLU A 551 17.63 -8.28 36.75
N GLY A 552 16.91 -7.17 36.94
CA GLY A 552 17.48 -5.87 37.30
C GLY A 552 18.11 -5.06 36.15
N PHE A 553 17.86 -5.42 34.88
CA PHE A 553 18.31 -4.66 33.69
C PHE A 553 17.28 -3.64 33.18
N LEU A 554 16.08 -3.59 33.79
CA LEU A 554 15.05 -2.60 33.53
C LEU A 554 14.81 -1.79 34.80
N THR A 555 14.73 -0.48 34.68
CA THR A 555 14.41 0.43 35.78
C THR A 555 13.12 1.18 35.47
N SER A 556 12.15 1.11 36.38
CA SER A 556 10.88 1.84 36.26
C SER A 556 11.14 3.35 36.21
N ASP A 557 10.47 4.03 35.30
CA ASP A 557 10.43 5.48 35.17
C ASP A 557 8.99 5.95 34.97
N SER A 558 8.45 6.59 36.01
CA SER A 558 7.12 7.18 36.01
C SER A 558 7.12 8.71 35.83
N SER A 559 8.25 9.30 35.41
CA SER A 559 8.41 10.76 35.32
C SER A 559 7.52 11.41 34.25
N LEU A 560 7.08 10.62 33.28
CA LEU A 560 6.21 11.03 32.16
C LEU A 560 4.73 10.66 32.38
N GLY A 561 4.35 10.22 33.59
CA GLY A 561 2.95 9.92 33.95
C GLY A 561 2.51 8.47 33.75
N TYR A 562 3.29 7.66 33.01
CA TYR A 562 3.05 6.24 32.76
C TYR A 562 4.14 5.37 33.38
N ASN A 563 3.85 4.11 33.70
CA ASN A 563 4.83 3.17 34.25
C ASN A 563 5.72 2.58 33.14
N PHE A 564 6.59 3.42 32.58
CA PHE A 564 7.58 2.99 31.60
C PHE A 564 8.78 2.32 32.27
N TYR A 565 9.59 1.64 31.46
CA TYR A 565 10.84 1.05 31.89
C TYR A 565 11.98 1.45 30.95
N THR A 566 13.10 1.84 31.55
CA THR A 566 14.36 2.11 30.83
C THR A 566 15.29 0.91 30.92
N ILE A 567 16.03 0.65 29.86
CA ILE A 567 17.07 -0.38 29.80
C ILE A 567 18.34 0.21 30.42
N VAL A 568 18.83 -0.40 31.50
CA VAL A 568 19.94 0.14 32.31
C VAL A 568 21.00 -0.93 32.60
N PRO A 569 22.27 -0.72 32.18
CA PRO A 569 22.74 0.36 31.31
C PRO A 569 22.24 0.19 29.85
N ASP A 570 22.27 1.26 29.04
CA ASP A 570 22.08 1.09 27.59
C ASP A 570 23.18 0.15 27.06
N PRO A 571 22.83 -0.99 26.45
CA PRO A 571 23.81 -2.02 26.08
C PRO A 571 24.76 -1.57 24.96
N ILE A 572 24.40 -0.53 24.21
CA ILE A 572 25.21 0.00 23.10
C ILE A 572 25.81 1.33 23.48
N TYR A 573 24.99 2.36 23.70
CA TYR A 573 25.50 3.72 23.83
C TYR A 573 26.30 3.88 25.12
N GLU A 574 25.77 3.41 26.25
CA GLU A 574 26.47 3.54 27.55
C GLU A 574 27.58 2.50 27.68
N THR A 575 27.27 1.23 27.42
CA THR A 575 28.19 0.12 27.68
C THR A 575 29.34 0.05 26.66
N GLN A 576 29.05 0.21 25.37
CA GLN A 576 30.08 0.13 24.32
C GLN A 576 30.60 1.51 23.92
N GLY A 577 29.70 2.48 23.71
CA GLY A 577 30.06 3.83 23.24
C GLY A 577 30.57 4.77 24.34
N GLY A 578 30.30 4.48 25.62
CA GLY A 578 30.58 5.39 26.73
C GLY A 578 29.79 6.71 26.67
N LEU A 579 28.62 6.69 26.02
CA LEU A 579 27.72 7.80 25.80
C LEU A 579 26.54 7.74 26.78
N GLU A 580 26.20 8.87 27.40
CA GLU A 580 25.04 8.97 28.30
C GLU A 580 23.76 9.02 27.46
N THR A 581 22.85 8.09 27.70
CA THR A 581 21.56 8.00 26.99
C THR A 581 20.47 7.46 27.89
N THR A 582 19.24 7.48 27.40
CA THR A 582 18.12 6.75 28.01
C THR A 582 17.41 5.99 26.90
N LEU A 583 17.34 4.67 27.02
CA LEU A 583 16.62 3.82 26.10
C LEU A 583 15.41 3.24 26.81
N TYR A 584 14.20 3.55 26.33
CA TYR A 584 12.98 2.95 26.83
C TYR A 584 12.70 1.61 26.14
N GLN A 585 12.12 0.68 26.88
CA GLN A 585 11.61 -0.54 26.28
C GLN A 585 10.32 -0.25 25.52
N THR A 586 10.17 -0.87 24.34
CA THR A 586 9.00 -0.71 23.47
C THR A 586 8.36 -2.06 23.13
N GLU A 587 7.05 -2.04 22.89
CA GLU A 587 6.33 -3.18 22.30
C GLU A 587 6.70 -3.34 20.82
N ILE A 588 6.26 -4.43 20.19
CA ILE A 588 6.54 -4.64 18.76
C ILE A 588 5.55 -3.81 17.94
N ALA A 589 6.03 -2.73 17.34
CA ALA A 589 5.28 -1.91 16.39
C ALA A 589 5.71 -2.21 14.95
N ARG A 590 4.76 -2.51 14.07
CA ARG A 590 5.02 -2.97 12.69
C ARG A 590 3.87 -2.62 11.74
N ARG A 591 4.11 -2.79 10.44
CA ARG A 591 3.18 -2.57 9.33
C ARG A 591 2.58 -1.16 9.34
N PRO A 592 3.40 -0.10 9.20
CA PRO A 592 2.84 1.22 9.07
C PRO A 592 1.88 1.28 7.87
N SER A 593 0.83 2.06 8.02
CA SER A 593 -0.14 2.41 6.99
C SER A 593 -0.51 3.87 7.18
N LYS A 594 -0.91 4.52 6.10
CA LYS A 594 -1.09 5.98 6.06
C LYS A 594 -2.50 6.34 5.65
N ILE A 595 -3.09 7.29 6.36
CA ILE A 595 -4.27 8.04 5.97
C ILE A 595 -3.86 9.51 5.94
N SER A 596 -4.03 10.18 4.81
CA SER A 596 -3.72 11.60 4.69
C SER A 596 -4.55 12.25 3.59
N GLN A 597 -4.55 13.58 3.60
CA GLN A 597 -5.16 14.42 2.57
C GLN A 597 -4.31 15.67 2.38
N ASP A 598 -4.50 16.37 1.27
CA ASP A 598 -3.84 17.66 1.09
C ASP A 598 -4.25 18.62 2.20
N TRP A 599 -3.30 19.42 2.67
CA TRP A 599 -3.54 20.35 3.76
C TRP A 599 -4.69 21.29 3.44
N TYR A 600 -4.87 21.66 2.17
CA TYR A 600 -5.95 22.54 1.72
C TYR A 600 -7.34 21.90 1.64
N ASP A 601 -7.46 20.58 1.83
CA ASP A 601 -8.72 19.88 2.02
C ASP A 601 -9.07 19.65 3.50
N ALA A 602 -8.19 20.03 4.44
CA ALA A 602 -8.41 19.84 5.86
C ALA A 602 -9.66 20.60 6.35
N GLY A 603 -10.50 19.89 7.10
CA GLY A 603 -11.69 20.46 7.73
C GLY A 603 -11.37 21.30 8.97
N PRO A 604 -12.40 21.78 9.68
CA PRO A 604 -12.26 22.53 10.92
C PRO A 604 -11.37 21.89 12.01
N SER A 605 -11.23 20.55 12.03
CA SER A 605 -10.32 19.88 12.98
C SER A 605 -8.84 20.18 12.73
N GLY A 606 -8.49 20.62 11.51
CA GLY A 606 -7.11 20.82 11.07
C GLY A 606 -6.33 19.52 10.81
N THR A 607 -6.98 18.36 10.88
CA THR A 607 -6.30 17.07 10.73
C THR A 607 -5.87 16.84 9.29
N VAL A 608 -4.59 16.48 9.08
CA VAL A 608 -4.00 16.27 7.75
C VAL A 608 -3.41 14.89 7.54
N ALA A 609 -3.00 14.23 8.62
CA ALA A 609 -2.55 12.85 8.57
C ALA A 609 -2.98 12.07 9.81
N PHE A 610 -3.17 10.78 9.60
CA PHE A 610 -3.53 9.79 10.59
C PHE A 610 -2.71 8.53 10.30
N GLN A 611 -1.58 8.40 10.99
CA GLN A 611 -0.61 7.32 10.78
C GLN A 611 -1.03 6.12 11.62
N LEU A 612 -1.13 4.95 10.98
CA LEU A 612 -1.58 3.70 11.57
C LEU A 612 -0.43 2.70 11.67
N TRP A 613 -0.45 1.83 12.67
CA TRP A 613 0.43 0.65 12.71
C TRP A 613 -0.19 -0.48 13.52
N LYS A 614 0.39 -1.67 13.40
CA LYS A 614 0.08 -2.84 14.22
C LYS A 614 1.00 -2.87 15.44
N GLN A 615 0.46 -3.01 16.66
CA GLN A 615 1.25 -3.06 17.89
C GLN A 615 0.79 -4.17 18.83
N GLY A 616 1.72 -4.91 19.41
CA GLY A 616 1.40 -5.91 20.43
C GLY A 616 2.60 -6.33 21.27
N ILE A 617 2.30 -6.82 22.46
CA ILE A 617 3.28 -7.37 23.40
C ILE A 617 3.79 -8.76 23.00
N ILE A 618 2.97 -9.58 22.31
CA ILE A 618 3.35 -10.96 21.97
C ILE A 618 4.22 -11.00 20.71
N ARG A 619 5.31 -11.75 20.83
CA ARG A 619 6.32 -11.96 19.81
C ARG A 619 5.79 -12.81 18.63
N ARG A 620 6.56 -12.88 17.52
CA ARG A 620 6.36 -13.79 16.38
C ARG A 620 4.89 -13.94 15.90
N GLY A 621 4.36 -12.87 15.30
CA GLY A 621 3.01 -12.92 14.74
C GLY A 621 1.87 -13.06 15.77
N GLY A 622 2.14 -12.84 17.05
CA GLY A 622 1.13 -12.79 18.10
C GLY A 622 0.02 -11.73 17.90
N PRO A 623 -0.97 -11.74 18.82
CA PRO A 623 -2.05 -10.76 18.89
C PRO A 623 -1.48 -9.35 18.91
N ALA A 624 -2.19 -8.44 18.26
CA ALA A 624 -1.78 -7.06 18.15
C ALA A 624 -2.91 -6.20 17.56
N ASP A 625 -2.97 -5.00 18.09
CA ASP A 625 -3.95 -3.96 17.83
C ASP A 625 -3.57 -3.05 16.67
N ILE A 626 -4.54 -2.27 16.21
CA ILE A 626 -4.33 -1.18 15.26
C ILE A 626 -4.24 0.14 16.02
N MET A 627 -3.02 0.65 16.15
CA MET A 627 -2.72 1.92 16.82
C MET A 627 -2.63 3.07 15.83
N ALA A 628 -2.85 4.30 16.30
CA ALA A 628 -2.77 5.49 15.45
C ALA A 628 -2.23 6.77 16.12
N ARG A 629 -1.63 7.64 15.30
CA ARG A 629 -1.27 9.04 15.64
C ARG A 629 -1.91 10.01 14.66
N ARG A 630 -2.40 11.13 15.20
CA ARG A 630 -2.98 12.23 14.43
C ARG A 630 -1.99 13.37 14.27
N PHE A 631 -1.97 14.00 13.09
CA PHE A 631 -1.21 15.22 12.80
C PHE A 631 -2.19 16.35 12.45
N VAL A 632 -2.04 17.48 13.12
CA VAL A 632 -3.00 18.59 13.12
C VAL A 632 -2.30 19.90 12.79
N ILE A 633 -2.80 20.63 11.79
CA ILE A 633 -2.30 21.96 11.44
C ILE A 633 -2.45 22.88 12.69
N PRO A 634 -1.41 23.65 13.06
CA PRO A 634 -1.50 24.63 14.12
C PRO A 634 -2.65 25.62 13.88
N ASN A 635 -3.44 25.92 14.92
CA ASN A 635 -4.57 26.84 14.80
C ASN A 635 -4.11 28.30 14.76
N ASP A 636 -4.52 29.02 13.72
CA ASP A 636 -4.37 30.49 13.66
C ASP A 636 -5.09 31.14 14.86
N GLY A 637 -4.29 31.70 15.78
CA GLY A 637 -4.80 32.40 16.97
C GLY A 637 -4.55 31.73 18.32
N ASP A 638 -3.87 30.58 18.40
CA ASP A 638 -3.25 30.15 19.66
C ASP A 638 -2.09 31.11 19.98
N PRO A 639 -2.12 31.82 21.14
CA PRO A 639 -1.06 32.75 21.51
C PRO A 639 0.32 32.09 21.73
N ASN A 640 0.40 30.76 21.72
CA ASN A 640 1.63 29.98 21.89
C ASN A 640 2.14 29.34 20.58
N THR A 641 1.40 29.45 19.47
CA THR A 641 1.88 28.99 18.15
C THR A 641 2.22 30.18 17.26
N VAL A 642 3.10 29.97 16.29
CA VAL A 642 3.30 30.90 15.18
C VAL A 642 2.09 30.76 14.24
N ASP A 643 1.62 31.85 13.62
CA ASP A 643 0.60 31.77 12.57
C ASP A 643 1.12 30.84 11.46
N PHE A 644 0.31 29.86 11.02
CA PHE A 644 0.73 28.86 10.05
C PHE A 644 0.88 29.50 8.66
N ASP A 645 2.07 29.49 8.07
CA ASP A 645 2.32 29.98 6.71
C ASP A 645 2.26 28.81 5.71
N PRO A 646 1.18 28.67 4.92
CA PRO A 646 1.04 27.57 3.98
C PRO A 646 2.06 27.57 2.83
N ALA A 647 2.84 28.65 2.67
CA ALA A 647 3.90 28.72 1.66
C ALA A 647 5.25 28.15 2.15
N THR A 648 5.44 27.97 3.45
CA THR A 648 6.74 27.54 4.02
C THR A 648 6.64 26.52 5.15
N ASP A 649 5.53 26.49 5.88
CA ASP A 649 5.36 25.65 7.06
C ASP A 649 4.81 24.28 6.64
N ASN A 650 5.48 23.23 7.10
CA ASN A 650 5.07 21.85 6.83
C ASN A 650 3.87 21.47 7.73
N PRO A 651 2.68 21.21 7.17
CA PRO A 651 1.53 20.80 7.97
C PRO A 651 1.68 19.38 8.55
N TYR A 652 2.56 18.55 7.98
CA TYR A 652 2.84 17.18 8.41
C TYR A 652 4.05 17.06 9.35
N ASP A 653 4.58 18.19 9.81
CA ASP A 653 5.78 18.27 10.66
C ASP A 653 5.66 17.44 11.96
N TYR A 654 6.79 16.96 12.47
CA TYR A 654 6.88 16.23 13.73
C TYR A 654 6.19 16.95 14.90
N THR A 655 6.30 18.28 14.92
CA THR A 655 5.71 19.14 15.96
C THR A 655 4.19 19.25 15.89
N ASN A 656 3.58 18.88 14.77
CA ASN A 656 2.13 18.87 14.56
C ASN A 656 1.47 17.54 14.96
N MET A 657 2.25 16.54 15.37
CA MET A 657 1.68 15.32 15.93
C MET A 657 0.97 15.64 17.25
N ALA A 658 -0.32 15.30 17.34
CA ALA A 658 -1.14 15.54 18.51
C ALA A 658 -0.58 14.76 19.71
N CYS A 659 0.01 15.49 20.66
CA CYS A 659 0.61 14.94 21.85
C CYS A 659 0.75 16.04 22.92
N GLU A 660 0.32 15.75 24.14
CA GLU A 660 0.42 16.62 25.32
C GLU A 660 1.72 16.40 26.08
N ASN A 661 2.19 15.14 26.20
CA ASN A 661 3.38 14.78 26.96
C ASN A 661 4.53 14.34 26.04
N TRP A 662 5.48 15.25 25.82
CA TRP A 662 6.67 14.98 25.01
C TRP A 662 7.93 14.73 25.86
N ALA A 663 8.78 13.82 25.40
CA ALA A 663 10.11 13.59 25.93
C ALA A 663 11.20 13.93 24.89
N PHE A 664 12.33 14.49 25.38
CA PHE A 664 13.56 14.75 24.59
C PHE A 664 13.43 15.62 23.33
N LEU A 665 12.37 16.45 23.19
CA LEU A 665 12.24 17.42 22.09
C LEU A 665 13.39 18.44 22.00
N ASP A 666 14.18 18.58 23.05
CA ASP A 666 15.35 19.45 23.09
C ASP A 666 16.62 18.82 22.49
N GLY A 667 16.51 17.59 21.95
CA GLY A 667 17.65 16.85 21.40
C GLY A 667 18.62 16.33 22.46
N SER A 668 18.20 16.29 23.73
CA SER A 668 19.08 15.86 24.84
C SER A 668 19.43 14.37 24.85
N ASN A 669 18.76 13.55 24.02
CA ASN A 669 18.96 12.11 23.97
C ASN A 669 19.13 11.63 22.52
N PRO A 670 20.31 11.08 22.15
CA PRO A 670 20.60 10.66 20.77
C PRO A 670 19.89 9.37 20.35
N ARG A 671 19.13 8.71 21.24
CA ARG A 671 18.21 7.62 20.88
C ARG A 671 16.88 8.12 20.29
N TYR A 672 16.55 9.40 20.52
CA TYR A 672 15.29 10.01 20.09
C TYR A 672 15.55 11.44 19.60
N VAL A 673 16.19 11.58 18.44
CA VAL A 673 16.64 12.90 17.93
C VAL A 673 15.48 13.88 17.74
N LYS A 674 14.32 13.38 17.34
CA LYS A 674 13.08 14.18 17.19
C LYS A 674 12.18 14.13 18.44
N GLY A 675 12.70 13.62 19.56
CA GLY A 675 11.91 13.28 20.74
C GLY A 675 10.95 12.10 20.50
N PHE A 676 10.06 11.85 21.46
CA PHE A 676 8.93 10.94 21.27
C PHE A 676 7.73 11.39 22.10
N CYS A 677 6.54 10.96 21.68
CA CYS A 677 5.30 11.20 22.40
C CYS A 677 5.04 10.12 23.46
N ALA A 678 4.89 10.55 24.71
CA ALA A 678 4.62 9.68 25.86
C ALA A 678 3.13 9.38 26.05
N ASP A 679 2.22 10.04 25.34
CA ASP A 679 0.78 9.74 25.44
C ASP A 679 0.42 8.44 24.71
N PRO A 680 -0.63 7.72 25.15
CA PRO A 680 -1.18 6.58 24.45
C PRO A 680 -1.47 6.91 22.99
N ALA A 681 -1.20 5.95 22.11
CA ALA A 681 -1.70 6.00 20.75
C ALA A 681 -3.21 5.72 20.76
N ILE A 682 -3.91 6.16 19.72
CA ILE A 682 -5.34 5.82 19.57
C ILE A 682 -5.43 4.34 19.18
N ASN A 683 -6.06 3.51 20.01
CA ASN A 683 -6.29 2.10 19.75
C ASN A 683 -7.63 1.90 19.00
N LEU A 684 -7.56 1.65 17.69
CA LEU A 684 -8.73 1.51 16.83
C LEU A 684 -9.43 0.15 16.95
N SER A 685 -8.70 -0.91 17.30
CA SER A 685 -9.25 -2.26 17.53
C SER A 685 -9.59 -2.52 18.98
N GLY A 686 -9.06 -1.69 19.90
CA GLY A 686 -9.27 -1.74 21.34
C GLY A 686 -10.71 -2.07 21.70
N ASN A 687 -10.87 -3.10 22.51
CA ASN A 687 -12.16 -3.62 22.95
C ASN A 687 -12.00 -4.31 24.30
N THR A 688 -13.09 -4.35 25.06
CA THR A 688 -13.15 -4.93 26.38
C THR A 688 -13.93 -6.25 26.34
N ILE A 689 -13.30 -7.34 26.77
CA ILE A 689 -13.96 -8.64 26.89
C ILE A 689 -15.00 -8.60 28.01
N THR A 690 -16.24 -9.01 27.72
CA THR A 690 -17.32 -9.10 28.71
C THR A 690 -17.56 -10.54 29.17
N SER A 691 -17.30 -11.55 28.34
CA SER A 691 -17.35 -12.96 28.74
C SER A 691 -16.51 -13.89 27.86
N GLY A 692 -16.08 -15.03 28.43
CA GLY A 692 -15.38 -16.10 27.71
C GLY A 692 -15.58 -17.48 28.33
N GLU A 693 -14.99 -18.51 27.73
CA GLU A 693 -15.14 -19.92 28.15
C GLU A 693 -14.64 -20.16 29.57
N THR A 694 -13.49 -19.56 29.93
CA THR A 694 -12.85 -19.76 31.23
C THR A 694 -12.76 -18.49 32.08
N CYS A 695 -13.29 -17.36 31.61
CA CYS A 695 -13.26 -16.07 32.29
C CYS A 695 -14.62 -15.34 32.21
N THR A 696 -14.93 -14.51 33.20
CA THR A 696 -16.27 -13.90 33.38
C THR A 696 -16.33 -12.40 33.12
N ASP A 697 -15.18 -11.76 32.88
CA ASP A 697 -15.00 -10.33 32.61
C ASP A 697 -13.55 -10.09 32.13
N ALA A 698 -13.25 -8.88 31.65
CA ALA A 698 -11.93 -8.51 31.15
C ALA A 698 -10.79 -8.78 32.15
N ALA A 699 -10.96 -8.42 33.42
CA ALA A 699 -9.94 -8.64 34.45
C ALA A 699 -9.67 -10.14 34.65
N ALA A 700 -10.71 -10.97 34.72
CA ALA A 700 -10.57 -12.41 34.81
C ALA A 700 -9.95 -13.02 33.54
N CYS A 701 -10.20 -12.45 32.36
CA CYS A 701 -9.61 -12.94 31.10
C CYS A 701 -8.13 -12.58 31.00
N LEU A 702 -7.74 -11.39 31.48
CA LEU A 702 -6.34 -10.98 31.59
C LEU A 702 -5.60 -11.85 32.61
N GLU A 703 -6.15 -12.07 33.80
CA GLU A 703 -5.57 -12.99 34.81
C GLU A 703 -5.47 -14.44 34.31
N ALA A 704 -6.40 -14.88 33.46
CA ALA A 704 -6.39 -16.21 32.86
C ALA A 704 -5.44 -16.33 31.66
N PHE A 705 -5.00 -15.21 31.08
CA PHE A 705 -4.08 -15.23 29.95
C PHE A 705 -2.71 -15.74 30.44
N PRO A 706 -2.15 -16.79 29.82
CA PRO A 706 -0.97 -17.45 30.35
C PRO A 706 0.31 -16.72 29.93
N PHE A 707 0.52 -15.52 30.44
CA PHE A 707 1.76 -14.77 30.24
C PHE A 707 2.97 -15.55 30.78
N ASN A 708 4.10 -15.41 30.10
CA ASN A 708 5.39 -15.74 30.66
C ASN A 708 5.75 -14.75 31.80
N GLU A 709 6.90 -14.97 32.43
CA GLU A 709 7.35 -14.13 33.56
C GLU A 709 7.67 -12.66 33.19
N TYR A 710 7.67 -12.31 31.90
CA TYR A 710 7.96 -10.96 31.37
C TYR A 710 6.75 -10.27 30.74
N PHE A 711 5.56 -10.88 30.77
CA PHE A 711 4.34 -10.37 30.15
C PHE A 711 4.45 -10.12 28.63
N ASP A 712 5.31 -10.86 27.93
CA ASP A 712 5.60 -10.62 26.50
C ASP A 712 5.50 -11.88 25.61
N ASP A 713 5.16 -13.04 26.19
CA ASP A 713 4.93 -14.29 25.47
C ASP A 713 4.03 -15.25 26.27
N LEU A 714 3.69 -16.41 25.69
CA LEU A 714 2.92 -17.48 26.33
C LEU A 714 3.81 -18.40 27.19
N GLU A 715 3.36 -18.77 28.39
CA GLU A 715 4.05 -19.72 29.31
C GLU A 715 4.11 -21.17 28.76
N GLY A 716 3.42 -21.46 27.66
CA GLY A 716 3.37 -22.77 27.00
C GLY A 716 2.54 -23.82 27.77
N GLY A 717 1.84 -24.70 27.04
CA GLY A 717 1.10 -25.85 27.61
C GLY A 717 -0.23 -25.53 28.31
N THR A 718 -0.65 -24.27 28.33
CA THR A 718 -1.92 -23.75 28.86
C THR A 718 -2.92 -23.45 27.73
N VAL A 719 -4.21 -23.63 27.98
CA VAL A 719 -5.29 -23.38 27.00
C VAL A 719 -5.75 -21.92 27.16
N ILE A 720 -5.71 -21.15 26.08
CA ILE A 720 -6.24 -19.77 26.00
C ILE A 720 -7.78 -19.85 25.96
N SER A 721 -8.45 -18.98 26.73
CA SER A 721 -9.93 -18.92 26.74
C SER A 721 -10.47 -18.54 25.36
N LYS A 722 -11.54 -19.20 24.90
CA LYS A 722 -12.37 -18.64 23.83
C LYS A 722 -13.14 -17.44 24.36
N ILE A 723 -13.22 -16.37 23.58
CA ILE A 723 -14.00 -15.16 23.86
C ILE A 723 -15.40 -15.31 23.26
N TYR A 724 -16.41 -14.95 24.04
CA TYR A 724 -17.82 -15.08 23.67
C TYR A 724 -18.46 -13.73 23.41
N GLU A 725 -18.16 -12.73 24.25
CA GLU A 725 -18.73 -11.39 24.15
C GLU A 725 -17.65 -10.34 24.43
N TRP A 726 -17.75 -9.22 23.71
CA TRP A 726 -16.83 -8.07 23.79
C TRP A 726 -17.60 -6.79 23.46
N GLU A 727 -17.08 -5.65 23.89
CA GLU A 727 -17.69 -4.34 23.64
C GLU A 727 -16.60 -3.28 23.41
N GLN A 728 -16.85 -2.33 22.50
CA GLN A 728 -16.02 -1.14 22.32
C GLN A 728 -16.71 0.05 23.01
N TYR A 729 -15.91 0.92 23.63
CA TYR A 729 -16.39 2.09 24.35
C TYR A 729 -15.73 3.35 23.80
N GLY A 730 -16.43 4.47 23.84
CA GLY A 730 -15.90 5.76 23.46
C GLY A 730 -16.93 6.89 23.54
N PRO A 731 -16.48 8.13 23.30
CA PRO A 731 -17.34 9.30 23.33
C PRO A 731 -18.21 9.42 22.07
N ASP A 732 -19.40 10.00 22.25
CA ASP A 732 -20.23 10.48 21.15
C ASP A 732 -19.56 11.66 20.40
N TYR A 733 -20.07 11.96 19.20
CA TYR A 733 -19.54 13.03 18.35
C TYR A 733 -19.48 14.39 19.04
N GLY A 734 -18.28 15.00 19.08
CA GLY A 734 -18.05 16.31 19.68
C GLY A 734 -18.03 16.32 21.20
N GLU A 735 -18.06 15.14 21.84
CA GLU A 735 -17.83 14.97 23.27
C GLU A 735 -16.36 14.63 23.56
N SER A 736 -15.92 14.86 24.79
CA SER A 736 -14.57 14.46 25.21
C SER A 736 -14.57 12.96 25.55
N PRO A 737 -13.51 12.21 25.18
CA PRO A 737 -13.34 10.82 25.61
C PRO A 737 -13.52 10.70 27.14
N PRO A 738 -14.39 9.78 27.61
CA PRO A 738 -14.54 9.52 29.03
C PRO A 738 -13.40 8.64 29.55
N ASP A 739 -13.21 8.57 30.87
CA ASP A 739 -12.14 7.77 31.52
C ASP A 739 -12.32 6.24 31.32
N ASP A 740 -13.48 5.77 30.85
CA ASP A 740 -13.82 4.36 30.62
C ASP A 740 -13.89 3.99 29.12
N THR A 741 -13.34 4.84 28.26
CA THR A 741 -13.11 4.54 26.84
C THR A 741 -12.04 3.45 26.68
N ASN A 742 -12.06 2.70 25.57
CA ASN A 742 -10.98 1.77 25.19
C ASN A 742 -10.20 2.21 23.95
N LEU A 743 -10.29 3.51 23.64
CA LEU A 743 -9.56 4.16 22.54
C LEU A 743 -8.12 4.51 22.89
N ASP A 744 -7.76 4.49 24.16
CA ASP A 744 -6.39 4.69 24.67
C ASP A 744 -5.86 3.43 25.36
N ASP A 745 -6.59 2.31 25.23
CA ASP A 745 -6.20 1.03 25.80
C ASP A 745 -4.84 0.58 25.24
N LEU A 746 -4.01 0.05 26.13
CA LEU A 746 -2.72 -0.54 25.77
C LEU A 746 -2.92 -1.92 25.17
N SER A 747 -1.98 -2.37 24.33
CA SER A 747 -2.15 -3.63 23.58
C SER A 747 -2.27 -4.89 24.45
N TRP A 748 -1.86 -4.81 25.71
CA TRP A 748 -1.94 -5.91 26.67
C TRP A 748 -3.20 -5.91 27.52
N GLU A 749 -4.02 -4.85 27.52
CA GLU A 749 -5.29 -4.82 28.27
C GLU A 749 -6.28 -5.86 27.72
N ASN A 750 -6.22 -6.10 26.40
CA ASN A 750 -6.83 -7.26 25.77
C ASN A 750 -5.81 -8.09 24.97
N PRO A 751 -5.16 -9.10 25.59
CA PRO A 751 -4.13 -9.90 24.93
C PRO A 751 -4.69 -10.94 23.94
N TYR A 752 -6.01 -10.96 23.69
CA TYR A 752 -6.66 -11.89 22.76
C TYR A 752 -6.89 -11.26 21.37
N ASP A 753 -6.80 -9.93 21.27
CA ASP A 753 -7.12 -9.16 20.07
C ASP A 753 -6.13 -9.45 18.92
N MET A 754 -6.65 -9.80 17.75
CA MET A 754 -5.84 -9.87 16.54
C MET A 754 -6.48 -9.09 15.40
N ALA A 755 -5.84 -7.97 15.05
CA ALA A 755 -6.18 -7.19 13.88
C ALA A 755 -5.10 -7.27 12.78
N LYS A 756 -5.49 -7.20 11.51
CA LYS A 756 -4.58 -7.17 10.34
C LYS A 756 -5.17 -6.35 9.19
N GLY A 757 -4.37 -6.10 8.15
CA GLY A 757 -4.84 -5.49 6.91
C GLY A 757 -5.31 -4.03 7.03
N HIS A 758 -4.93 -3.31 8.07
CA HIS A 758 -5.44 -1.97 8.37
C HIS A 758 -5.07 -0.91 7.32
N ARG A 759 -6.06 -0.11 6.92
CA ARG A 759 -5.92 0.96 5.91
C ARG A 759 -7.15 1.86 5.90
N GLY A 760 -7.12 2.97 5.16
CA GLY A 760 -8.25 3.88 5.11
C GLY A 760 -7.99 5.18 4.35
N PHE A 761 -8.93 6.12 4.42
CA PHE A 761 -8.77 7.45 3.84
C PHE A 761 -9.39 8.51 4.74
N MET A 762 -9.13 9.76 4.40
CA MET A 762 -9.82 10.90 5.01
C MET A 762 -10.31 11.87 3.95
N ALA A 763 -11.36 12.61 4.28
CA ALA A 763 -11.97 13.64 3.45
C ALA A 763 -12.51 14.75 4.36
N GLY A 764 -11.79 15.87 4.43
CA GLY A 764 -12.08 16.92 5.42
C GLY A 764 -11.83 16.39 6.84
N ASP A 765 -12.85 16.43 7.68
CA ASP A 765 -12.78 15.88 9.05
C ASP A 765 -13.23 14.41 9.12
N MET A 766 -13.71 13.84 8.01
CA MET A 766 -14.09 12.44 7.99
C MET A 766 -12.86 11.54 7.87
N ILE A 767 -12.73 10.56 8.75
CA ILE A 767 -11.74 9.48 8.66
C ILE A 767 -12.51 8.17 8.59
N MET A 768 -12.17 7.33 7.60
CA MET A 768 -12.59 5.93 7.53
C MET A 768 -11.35 5.07 7.71
N ALA A 769 -11.36 4.20 8.71
CA ALA A 769 -10.35 3.17 8.90
C ALA A 769 -11.04 1.80 8.81
N MET A 770 -10.41 0.86 8.12
CA MET A 770 -10.86 -0.52 8.06
C MET A 770 -9.73 -1.47 8.40
N TYR A 771 -10.07 -2.61 8.98
CA TYR A 771 -9.13 -3.65 9.38
C TYR A 771 -9.84 -4.99 9.49
N ALA A 772 -9.12 -6.08 9.23
CA ALA A 772 -9.63 -7.42 9.46
C ALA A 772 -9.35 -7.80 10.92
N TRP A 773 -10.33 -8.30 11.66
CA TRP A 773 -10.24 -8.53 13.10
C TRP A 773 -10.92 -9.83 13.57
N THR A 774 -10.42 -10.38 14.67
CA THR A 774 -11.01 -11.49 15.41
C THR A 774 -10.75 -11.35 16.92
N PRO A 775 -11.72 -11.71 17.79
CA PRO A 775 -11.52 -11.74 19.24
C PRO A 775 -10.81 -13.01 19.73
N ASN A 776 -10.51 -13.96 18.84
CA ASN A 776 -10.12 -15.34 19.19
C ASN A 776 -8.81 -15.78 18.53
N TRP A 777 -7.70 -15.08 18.81
CA TRP A 777 -6.39 -15.35 18.20
C TRP A 777 -5.96 -16.83 18.23
N LYS A 778 -6.12 -17.53 19.36
CA LYS A 778 -5.64 -18.93 19.45
C LYS A 778 -6.50 -19.91 18.64
N ALA A 779 -7.81 -19.70 18.59
CA ALA A 779 -8.69 -20.54 17.77
C ALA A 779 -8.36 -20.36 16.28
N LEU A 780 -8.03 -19.13 15.85
CA LEU A 780 -7.51 -18.86 14.52
C LEU A 780 -6.19 -19.59 14.24
N THR A 781 -5.26 -19.61 15.21
CA THR A 781 -3.97 -20.30 15.06
C THR A 781 -4.16 -21.77 14.68
N ASP A 782 -5.19 -22.43 15.21
CA ASP A 782 -5.49 -23.84 14.94
C ASP A 782 -6.50 -24.03 13.78
N ALA A 783 -6.74 -22.98 12.97
CA ALA A 783 -7.70 -22.95 11.86
C ALA A 783 -9.17 -23.22 12.26
N HIS A 784 -9.56 -22.83 13.47
CA HIS A 784 -10.91 -23.05 14.02
C HIS A 784 -11.74 -21.77 14.18
N ASP A 785 -11.26 -20.64 13.67
CA ASP A 785 -11.97 -19.36 13.69
C ASP A 785 -11.71 -18.55 12.42
N ILE A 786 -12.42 -17.44 12.25
CA ILE A 786 -12.37 -16.57 11.08
C ILE A 786 -11.95 -15.16 11.48
N VAL A 787 -11.51 -14.41 10.48
CA VAL A 787 -11.29 -12.96 10.56
C VAL A 787 -12.35 -12.27 9.70
N ASN A 788 -13.03 -11.30 10.27
CA ASN A 788 -14.04 -10.47 9.60
C ASN A 788 -13.47 -9.09 9.28
N LEU A 789 -14.03 -8.40 8.28
CA LEU A 789 -13.69 -7.01 7.95
C LEU A 789 -14.51 -6.05 8.80
N TYR A 790 -13.81 -5.13 9.48
CA TYR A 790 -14.40 -4.09 10.31
C TYR A 790 -14.10 -2.70 9.75
N VAL A 791 -15.04 -1.77 9.94
CA VAL A 791 -14.91 -0.36 9.58
C VAL A 791 -15.21 0.54 10.78
N ARG A 792 -14.38 1.55 11.01
CA ARG A 792 -14.57 2.61 12.00
C ARG A 792 -14.52 3.98 11.33
N ARG A 793 -15.35 4.91 11.80
CA ARG A 793 -15.51 6.24 11.20
C ARG A 793 -15.45 7.34 12.24
N SER A 794 -14.84 8.46 11.87
CA SER A 794 -14.79 9.69 12.64
C SER A 794 -15.22 10.86 11.76
N PHE A 795 -15.79 11.90 12.35
CA PHE A 795 -16.25 13.12 11.67
C PHE A 795 -15.66 14.41 12.27
N ASP A 796 -14.69 14.29 13.17
CA ASP A 796 -14.00 15.41 13.84
C ASP A 796 -12.47 15.27 13.76
N GLY A 797 -12.00 14.56 12.72
CA GLY A 797 -10.58 14.35 12.48
C GLY A 797 -9.94 13.28 13.36
N GLY A 798 -10.71 12.31 13.87
CA GLY A 798 -10.18 11.19 14.66
C GLY A 798 -10.09 11.46 16.16
N VAL A 799 -10.89 12.39 16.69
CA VAL A 799 -10.99 12.63 18.14
C VAL A 799 -12.07 11.73 18.75
N THR A 800 -13.22 11.61 18.08
CA THR A 800 -14.32 10.71 18.44
C THR A 800 -14.68 9.79 17.27
N TRP A 801 -15.38 8.68 17.55
CA TRP A 801 -15.74 7.66 16.57
C TRP A 801 -17.24 7.42 16.59
N SER A 802 -17.95 7.78 15.54
CA SER A 802 -19.41 7.93 15.56
C SER A 802 -20.07 7.63 14.21
N THR A 803 -21.39 7.47 14.23
CA THR A 803 -22.22 7.56 13.03
C THR A 803 -22.19 8.98 12.45
N LEU A 804 -22.70 9.17 11.22
CA LEU A 804 -22.80 10.51 10.63
C LEU A 804 -23.59 11.44 11.58
N PRO A 805 -23.04 12.60 11.97
CA PRO A 805 -23.77 13.52 12.84
C PRO A 805 -25.04 14.04 12.17
N GLY A 806 -26.06 14.38 12.97
CA GLY A 806 -27.31 14.97 12.44
C GLY A 806 -27.10 16.28 11.65
N SER A 807 -25.93 16.90 11.76
CA SER A 807 -25.47 18.00 10.92
C SER A 807 -23.94 17.97 10.79
N TYR A 808 -23.44 17.62 9.62
CA TYR A 808 -22.02 17.58 9.28
C TYR A 808 -21.74 18.51 8.08
N LEU A 809 -20.96 19.57 8.30
CA LEU A 809 -20.55 20.49 7.23
C LEU A 809 -19.21 19.99 6.65
N HIS A 810 -19.23 19.50 5.42
CA HIS A 810 -18.03 19.06 4.74
C HIS A 810 -17.32 20.24 4.03
N THR A 811 -16.06 20.05 3.64
CA THR A 811 -15.21 21.09 3.03
C THR A 811 -15.66 21.52 1.63
N ASN A 812 -16.55 20.76 0.99
CA ASN A 812 -17.23 21.18 -0.23
C ASN A 812 -18.34 22.23 0.02
N GLY A 813 -18.60 22.60 1.28
CA GLY A 813 -19.60 23.60 1.67
C GLY A 813 -21.02 23.04 1.82
N GLU A 814 -21.22 21.74 1.61
CA GLU A 814 -22.50 21.07 1.78
C GLU A 814 -22.67 20.55 3.22
N THR A 815 -23.92 20.57 3.69
CA THR A 815 -24.28 20.00 4.98
C THR A 815 -25.01 18.69 4.78
N TYR A 816 -24.44 17.63 5.35
CA TYR A 816 -25.01 16.29 5.39
C TYR A 816 -25.69 16.07 6.74
N SER A 817 -26.68 15.19 6.78
CA SER A 817 -27.40 14.85 8.02
C SER A 817 -27.47 13.34 8.12
N GLY A 818 -26.91 12.80 9.20
CA GLY A 818 -27.03 11.39 9.52
C GLY A 818 -28.46 10.97 9.79
N SER A 819 -28.77 9.76 9.37
CA SER A 819 -30.03 9.07 9.62
C SER A 819 -29.91 8.06 10.77
N GLY A 820 -28.69 7.82 11.26
CA GLY A 820 -28.38 6.77 12.23
C GLY A 820 -28.21 5.43 11.51
N THR A 821 -27.89 4.39 12.26
CA THR A 821 -27.68 3.06 11.65
C THR A 821 -28.00 1.95 12.63
N THR A 822 -28.11 0.73 12.11
CA THR A 822 -28.17 -0.48 12.93
C THR A 822 -27.08 -1.41 12.46
N THR A 823 -26.23 -1.85 13.38
CA THR A 823 -25.16 -2.81 13.10
C THR A 823 -25.39 -4.05 13.93
N CYS A 824 -24.89 -5.19 13.46
CA CYS A 824 -25.00 -6.47 14.15
C CYS A 824 -23.63 -7.13 14.25
N GLU A 825 -23.36 -7.71 15.41
CA GLU A 825 -22.17 -8.53 15.67
C GLU A 825 -22.58 -9.96 15.98
N TRP A 826 -21.75 -10.93 15.58
CA TRP A 826 -21.99 -12.34 15.85
C TRP A 826 -21.23 -12.74 17.12
N MET A 827 -21.97 -12.93 18.22
CA MET A 827 -21.42 -13.21 19.55
C MET A 827 -22.02 -14.51 20.12
N ASP A 828 -21.44 -15.00 21.22
CA ASP A 828 -21.83 -16.27 21.85
C ASP A 828 -22.37 -16.13 23.31
N PRO A 829 -23.38 -15.28 23.58
CA PRO A 829 -23.86 -15.00 24.94
C PRO A 829 -24.49 -16.21 25.66
N GLU A 830 -24.97 -17.21 24.91
CA GLU A 830 -25.65 -18.41 25.46
C GLU A 830 -24.98 -19.75 25.09
N GLY A 831 -23.76 -19.75 24.55
CA GLY A 831 -23.11 -20.95 24.00
C GLY A 831 -23.62 -21.35 22.60
N VAL A 832 -24.35 -20.43 21.94
CA VAL A 832 -24.72 -20.47 20.53
C VAL A 832 -24.42 -19.09 19.92
N GLU A 833 -23.71 -19.09 18.79
CA GLU A 833 -23.44 -17.88 17.99
C GLU A 833 -24.76 -17.26 17.51
N THR A 834 -24.99 -16.00 17.86
CA THR A 834 -26.22 -15.23 17.58
C THR A 834 -25.88 -13.78 17.24
N ALA A 835 -26.70 -13.15 16.39
CA ALA A 835 -26.57 -11.75 16.07
C ALA A 835 -27.03 -10.87 17.24
N VAL A 836 -26.14 -9.99 17.71
CA VAL A 836 -26.39 -8.93 18.67
C VAL A 836 -26.41 -7.61 17.90
N CYS A 837 -27.59 -7.02 17.73
CA CYS A 837 -27.77 -5.80 16.94
C CYS A 837 -27.98 -4.57 17.83
N THR A 838 -27.28 -3.49 17.50
CA THR A 838 -27.32 -2.21 18.21
C THR A 838 -27.79 -1.11 17.27
N ILE A 839 -28.72 -0.27 17.75
CA ILE A 839 -29.21 0.90 17.03
C ILE A 839 -28.43 2.12 17.53
N TYR A 840 -27.86 2.88 16.59
CA TYR A 840 -27.15 4.12 16.83
C TYR A 840 -27.92 5.27 16.20
N GLU A 841 -28.22 6.31 16.99
CA GLU A 841 -28.78 7.56 16.47
C GLU A 841 -27.67 8.39 15.78
N PRO A 842 -28.02 9.44 15.02
CA PRO A 842 -27.03 10.29 14.35
C PRO A 842 -26.05 10.97 15.33
N GLY A 843 -24.75 10.72 15.16
CA GLY A 843 -23.67 11.24 15.99
C GLY A 843 -23.36 10.43 17.24
N ASP A 844 -24.08 9.34 17.51
CA ASP A 844 -23.77 8.41 18.59
C ASP A 844 -22.43 7.71 18.33
N PHE A 845 -21.71 7.36 19.39
CA PHE A 845 -20.52 6.51 19.32
C PHE A 845 -20.86 5.20 18.62
N GLU A 846 -20.14 4.88 17.56
CA GLU A 846 -20.32 3.65 16.79
C GLU A 846 -19.13 2.72 17.07
N GLN A 847 -19.43 1.50 17.55
CA GLN A 847 -18.41 0.45 17.56
C GLN A 847 -17.94 0.17 16.14
N ALA A 848 -16.71 -0.31 15.98
CA ALA A 848 -16.27 -0.78 14.67
C ALA A 848 -17.26 -1.80 14.11
N ARG A 849 -17.74 -1.57 12.89
CA ARG A 849 -18.81 -2.33 12.26
C ARG A 849 -18.24 -3.51 11.49
N ASN A 850 -18.63 -4.74 11.81
CA ASN A 850 -18.40 -5.89 10.95
C ASN A 850 -19.19 -5.75 9.63
N VAL A 851 -18.51 -5.59 8.50
CA VAL A 851 -19.13 -5.43 7.17
C VAL A 851 -19.08 -6.69 6.32
N SER A 852 -18.22 -7.66 6.63
CA SER A 852 -18.18 -8.94 5.88
C SER A 852 -19.17 -9.97 6.39
N GLN A 853 -19.52 -9.92 7.68
CA GLN A 853 -20.55 -10.78 8.30
C GLN A 853 -20.36 -12.28 8.04
N LEU A 854 -19.10 -12.71 7.86
CA LEU A 854 -18.76 -14.11 7.66
C LEU A 854 -19.02 -14.89 8.95
N LEU A 855 -19.45 -16.14 8.79
CA LEU A 855 -19.77 -17.08 9.86
C LEU A 855 -19.07 -18.43 9.66
N GLY A 856 -18.89 -19.17 10.75
CA GLY A 856 -18.28 -20.49 10.72
C GLY A 856 -16.75 -20.45 10.89
N SER A 857 -16.04 -21.37 10.23
CA SER A 857 -14.59 -21.57 10.47
C SER A 857 -13.78 -21.89 9.21
N GLN A 858 -14.34 -21.67 8.01
CA GLN A 858 -13.73 -22.16 6.76
C GLN A 858 -13.29 -21.06 5.80
N VAL A 859 -13.93 -19.89 5.89
CA VAL A 859 -13.68 -18.76 4.98
C VAL A 859 -13.39 -17.54 5.83
N THR A 860 -12.28 -16.87 5.55
CA THR A 860 -11.81 -15.70 6.29
C THR A 860 -11.56 -14.54 5.34
N VAL A 861 -11.59 -13.32 5.86
CA VAL A 861 -11.08 -12.15 5.13
C VAL A 861 -9.55 -12.18 5.07
N LEU A 862 -9.02 -11.91 3.88
CA LEU A 862 -7.59 -11.74 3.63
C LEU A 862 -7.26 -10.26 3.50
N ASP A 863 -7.32 -9.73 2.28
CA ASP A 863 -6.70 -8.45 1.94
C ASP A 863 -7.73 -7.41 1.48
N PRO A 864 -8.24 -6.53 2.36
CA PRO A 864 -9.30 -5.58 2.01
C PRO A 864 -8.76 -4.39 1.20
N ARG A 865 -9.51 -3.83 0.26
CA ARG A 865 -9.13 -2.66 -0.56
C ARG A 865 -10.26 -1.63 -0.55
N TYR A 866 -9.94 -0.38 -0.88
CA TYR A 866 -10.90 0.71 -0.84
C TYR A 866 -10.59 1.74 -1.92
N SER A 867 -11.60 2.52 -2.31
CA SER A 867 -11.43 3.73 -3.10
C SER A 867 -12.38 4.81 -2.59
N PRO A 868 -11.89 5.95 -2.10
CA PRO A 868 -12.72 7.14 -2.02
C PRO A 868 -13.04 7.64 -3.43
N THR A 869 -14.09 8.45 -3.57
CA THR A 869 -14.36 9.18 -4.81
C THR A 869 -13.23 10.15 -5.12
N THR A 870 -12.82 10.21 -6.38
CA THR A 870 -11.74 11.10 -6.84
C THR A 870 -12.18 12.57 -6.85
N ARG A 871 -11.22 13.50 -6.92
CA ARG A 871 -11.51 14.94 -7.08
C ARG A 871 -12.37 15.20 -8.32
N SER A 872 -13.18 16.26 -8.28
CA SER A 872 -13.99 16.69 -9.42
C SER A 872 -13.11 17.04 -10.62
N ILE A 873 -13.56 16.67 -11.82
CA ILE A 873 -12.95 17.05 -13.09
C ILE A 873 -13.75 18.25 -13.63
N THR A 874 -13.19 19.45 -13.46
CA THR A 874 -13.79 20.73 -13.87
C THR A 874 -12.91 21.46 -14.88
N ASP A 875 -13.47 22.42 -15.62
CA ASP A 875 -12.70 23.28 -16.54
C ASP A 875 -11.44 23.83 -15.84
N ASP A 876 -11.62 24.43 -14.65
CA ASP A 876 -10.52 24.99 -13.86
C ASP A 876 -9.44 23.95 -13.50
N SER A 877 -9.85 22.68 -13.28
CA SER A 877 -8.92 21.60 -12.93
C SER A 877 -8.09 21.09 -14.11
N VAL A 878 -8.57 21.26 -15.34
CA VAL A 878 -7.92 20.79 -16.58
C VAL A 878 -7.26 21.92 -17.38
N THR A 879 -7.57 23.18 -17.09
CA THR A 879 -6.94 24.37 -17.71
C THR A 879 -5.86 25.02 -16.83
N THR A 880 -5.10 24.21 -16.09
CA THR A 880 -4.01 24.67 -15.22
C THR A 880 -2.71 24.84 -15.99
N ALA A 881 -1.77 25.66 -15.48
CA ALA A 881 -0.42 25.78 -16.07
C ALA A 881 0.34 24.44 -16.11
N SER A 882 0.04 23.53 -15.19
CA SER A 882 0.65 22.20 -15.08
C SER A 882 0.08 21.16 -16.07
N LEU A 883 -0.82 21.55 -16.98
CA LEU A 883 -1.38 20.66 -17.99
C LEU A 883 -1.25 21.29 -19.40
N PRO A 884 -1.03 20.49 -20.45
CA PRO A 884 -1.05 21.00 -21.81
C PRO A 884 -2.46 21.48 -22.19
N GLU A 885 -2.53 22.52 -23.02
CA GLU A 885 -3.80 23.00 -23.57
C GLU A 885 -4.48 21.92 -24.43
N GLY A 886 -5.80 21.75 -24.26
CA GLY A 886 -6.63 20.90 -25.14
C GLY A 886 -7.47 19.83 -24.43
N PHE A 887 -7.26 19.61 -23.12
CA PHE A 887 -8.22 18.82 -22.33
C PHE A 887 -9.54 19.57 -22.18
N ILE A 888 -10.65 18.83 -22.24
CA ILE A 888 -12.01 19.36 -22.13
C ILE A 888 -12.77 18.62 -21.04
N VAL A 889 -13.80 19.26 -20.48
CA VAL A 889 -14.79 18.60 -19.63
C VAL A 889 -16.09 18.42 -20.45
N PRO A 890 -16.67 17.21 -20.51
CA PRO A 890 -17.91 16.97 -21.23
C PRO A 890 -19.08 17.83 -20.72
N GLU A 891 -19.97 18.27 -21.62
CA GLU A 891 -21.23 18.93 -21.23
C GLU A 891 -22.24 17.88 -20.74
N CYS A 892 -22.74 18.01 -19.52
CA CYS A 892 -23.76 17.10 -18.99
C CYS A 892 -25.18 17.50 -19.38
N ALA A 893 -26.05 16.50 -19.56
CA ALA A 893 -27.42 16.71 -19.99
C ALA A 893 -28.35 17.29 -18.89
N ASP A 894 -28.10 17.01 -17.59
CA ASP A 894 -29.11 17.20 -16.53
C ASP A 894 -28.56 17.66 -15.14
N ASP A 895 -27.48 18.45 -15.07
CA ASP A 895 -26.87 19.01 -13.83
C ASP A 895 -26.35 17.97 -12.78
N VAL A 896 -26.53 16.67 -13.00
CA VAL A 896 -25.91 15.58 -12.22
C VAL A 896 -24.91 14.89 -13.12
N CYS A 897 -23.63 15.10 -12.81
CA CYS A 897 -22.51 14.63 -13.61
C CYS A 897 -21.58 13.81 -12.75
N ASP A 898 -21.11 12.68 -13.27
CA ASP A 898 -20.11 11.85 -12.61
C ASP A 898 -18.69 12.45 -12.65
N ASP A 899 -18.54 13.67 -13.14
CA ASP A 899 -17.33 14.49 -13.04
C ASP A 899 -17.27 15.31 -11.73
N THR A 900 -18.37 15.41 -10.98
CA THR A 900 -18.45 16.16 -9.73
C THR A 900 -18.34 15.21 -8.54
N ARG A 901 -17.39 15.49 -7.64
CA ARG A 901 -17.13 14.64 -6.48
C ARG A 901 -18.31 14.59 -5.51
N ASP A 902 -18.81 13.39 -5.22
CA ASP A 902 -19.65 13.11 -4.05
C ASP A 902 -18.79 12.48 -2.95
N PRO A 903 -18.41 13.21 -1.89
CA PRO A 903 -17.55 12.70 -0.84
C PRO A 903 -18.28 11.78 0.15
N SER A 904 -19.62 11.72 0.10
CA SER A 904 -20.41 10.82 0.96
C SER A 904 -20.38 9.36 0.51
N ARG A 905 -19.72 9.07 -0.62
CA ARG A 905 -19.58 7.75 -1.22
C ARG A 905 -18.14 7.29 -1.22
N PHE A 906 -17.94 5.99 -1.03
CA PHE A 906 -16.66 5.32 -1.22
C PHE A 906 -16.91 3.83 -1.46
N PHE A 907 -15.91 3.14 -1.99
CA PHE A 907 -16.01 1.73 -2.33
C PHE A 907 -15.08 0.90 -1.46
N MET A 908 -15.47 -0.35 -1.23
CA MET A 908 -14.67 -1.33 -0.53
C MET A 908 -14.68 -2.64 -1.31
N VAL A 909 -13.58 -3.36 -1.23
CA VAL A 909 -13.44 -4.73 -1.71
C VAL A 909 -12.79 -5.55 -0.61
N TYR A 910 -13.13 -6.81 -0.49
CA TYR A 910 -12.32 -7.74 0.30
C TYR A 910 -12.20 -9.08 -0.39
N GLU A 911 -11.04 -9.69 -0.18
CA GLU A 911 -10.73 -11.02 -0.62
C GLU A 911 -11.11 -12.03 0.46
N THR A 912 -11.73 -13.12 0.04
CA THR A 912 -11.96 -14.30 0.88
C THR A 912 -10.88 -15.34 0.66
N GLY A 913 -10.56 -16.11 1.70
CA GLY A 913 -9.61 -17.19 1.62
C GLY A 913 -9.97 -18.36 2.52
N HIS A 914 -9.38 -19.52 2.25
CA HIS A 914 -9.53 -20.68 3.12
C HIS A 914 -8.89 -20.44 4.49
N THR A 915 -9.63 -20.70 5.57
CA THR A 915 -9.03 -20.66 6.91
C THR A 915 -7.90 -21.68 7.00
N SER A 916 -6.67 -21.20 7.14
CA SER A 916 -5.48 -21.99 7.41
C SER A 916 -5.02 -21.76 8.85
N ALA A 917 -4.21 -22.69 9.36
CA ALA A 917 -3.51 -22.46 10.61
C ALA A 917 -2.57 -21.28 10.39
N TYR A 918 -2.46 -20.40 11.39
CA TYR A 918 -1.72 -19.15 11.24
C TYR A 918 -0.24 -19.37 10.91
N ASP A 919 0.32 -20.51 11.32
CA ASP A 919 1.67 -20.99 11.06
C ASP A 919 1.82 -21.74 9.72
N ALA A 920 0.73 -22.00 9.00
CA ALA A 920 0.73 -22.72 7.73
C ALA A 920 0.91 -21.81 6.50
N GLY A 921 1.18 -20.51 6.70
CA GLY A 921 1.33 -19.52 5.65
C GLY A 921 0.03 -18.80 5.27
N GLU A 922 0.12 -17.95 4.24
CA GLU A 922 -1.03 -17.22 3.73
C GLU A 922 -2.08 -18.18 3.15
N ALA A 923 -3.35 -17.87 3.41
CA ALA A 923 -4.46 -18.64 2.91
C ALA A 923 -4.57 -18.53 1.39
N THR A 924 -4.98 -19.61 0.74
CA THR A 924 -5.31 -19.58 -0.68
C THR A 924 -6.46 -18.58 -0.93
N PRO A 925 -6.27 -17.62 -1.86
CA PRO A 925 -7.33 -16.70 -2.28
C PRO A 925 -8.50 -17.47 -2.90
N LEU A 926 -9.72 -16.97 -2.70
CA LEU A 926 -10.94 -17.57 -3.25
C LEU A 926 -11.67 -16.57 -4.15
N ASP A 927 -12.46 -15.68 -3.56
CA ASP A 927 -13.34 -14.77 -4.30
C ASP A 927 -13.22 -13.34 -3.76
N LEU A 928 -13.43 -12.36 -4.64
CA LEU A 928 -13.41 -10.93 -4.32
C LEU A 928 -14.84 -10.39 -4.19
N PHE A 929 -15.12 -9.71 -3.08
CA PHE A 929 -16.43 -9.13 -2.78
C PHE A 929 -16.36 -7.62 -2.70
N TYR A 930 -17.36 -6.89 -3.21
CA TYR A 930 -17.37 -5.42 -3.26
C TYR A 930 -18.68 -4.78 -2.81
N SER A 931 -18.59 -3.53 -2.37
CA SER A 931 -19.75 -2.69 -2.03
C SER A 931 -19.44 -1.20 -2.17
N ARG A 932 -20.50 -0.40 -2.28
CA ARG A 932 -20.48 1.07 -2.20
C ARG A 932 -21.07 1.52 -0.87
N ALA A 933 -20.31 2.28 -0.11
CA ALA A 933 -20.79 3.04 1.01
C ALA A 933 -21.63 4.23 0.55
N VAL A 934 -22.72 4.51 1.26
CA VAL A 934 -23.58 5.68 1.06
C VAL A 934 -23.84 6.36 2.40
N GLU A 935 -24.19 7.65 2.37
CA GLU A 935 -24.32 8.47 3.58
C GLU A 935 -23.09 8.37 4.49
N TRP A 936 -21.89 8.52 3.90
CA TRP A 936 -20.62 8.45 4.62
C TRP A 936 -20.35 7.09 5.28
N GLY A 937 -20.98 6.01 4.80
CA GLY A 937 -20.84 4.67 5.37
C GLY A 937 -21.81 4.37 6.50
N ASP A 938 -22.83 5.21 6.73
CA ASP A 938 -23.94 4.84 7.61
C ASP A 938 -24.63 3.58 7.04
N HIS A 939 -24.62 3.44 5.72
CA HIS A 939 -25.10 2.27 4.98
C HIS A 939 -24.14 1.81 3.88
N TYR A 940 -24.26 0.54 3.51
CA TYR A 940 -23.52 -0.11 2.43
C TYR A 940 -24.51 -0.80 1.50
N LEU A 941 -24.25 -0.79 0.19
CA LEU A 941 -25.05 -1.55 -0.78
C LEU A 941 -24.71 -3.05 -0.66
N VAL A 942 -25.73 -3.89 -0.60
CA VAL A 942 -25.60 -5.33 -0.32
C VAL A 942 -26.50 -6.14 -1.26
N TRP A 943 -26.12 -7.38 -1.47
CA TRP A 943 -26.85 -8.33 -2.30
C TRP A 943 -28.09 -8.89 -1.58
N GLN A 944 -29.15 -9.16 -2.37
CA GLN A 944 -30.41 -9.74 -1.89
C GLN A 944 -31.04 -10.66 -2.94
N ASP A 945 -31.36 -11.90 -2.55
CA ASP A 945 -31.87 -12.97 -3.42
C ASP A 945 -33.40 -12.91 -3.69
N GLU A 946 -34.17 -12.20 -2.84
CA GLU A 946 -35.64 -12.11 -2.95
C GLU A 946 -36.12 -10.66 -2.99
N ALA A 947 -36.98 -10.27 -3.93
CA ALA A 947 -37.52 -8.89 -4.04
C ALA A 947 -38.40 -8.42 -2.85
N ASP A 948 -38.69 -9.29 -1.87
CA ASP A 948 -39.51 -8.93 -0.71
C ASP A 948 -38.68 -8.14 0.32
N THR A 949 -38.72 -6.81 0.19
CA THR A 949 -38.11 -5.83 1.10
C THR A 949 -38.60 -5.91 2.56
N LEU A 950 -39.61 -6.74 2.87
CA LEU A 950 -40.09 -6.96 4.25
C LEU A 950 -39.39 -8.13 4.94
N LEU A 951 -38.72 -9.02 4.20
CA LEU A 951 -37.95 -10.16 4.74
C LEU A 951 -36.45 -9.86 4.83
N CYS A 952 -36.01 -8.80 4.15
CA CYS A 952 -34.65 -8.35 4.08
C CYS A 952 -34.59 -6.90 4.58
N LEU A 953 -34.38 -6.75 5.88
CA LEU A 953 -34.08 -5.47 6.49
C LEU A 953 -32.70 -5.63 7.14
N PRO A 954 -31.81 -4.62 7.04
CA PRO A 954 -30.54 -4.61 7.78
C PRO A 954 -30.76 -4.65 9.31
N SER A 955 -32.02 -4.54 9.76
CA SER A 955 -32.44 -4.66 11.14
C SER A 955 -33.91 -5.07 11.24
N LEU A 956 -34.20 -6.22 11.86
CA LEU A 956 -35.57 -6.61 12.21
C LEU A 956 -35.77 -6.46 13.73
N GLU A 957 -36.73 -5.63 14.12
CA GLU A 957 -37.29 -5.62 15.48
C GLU A 957 -38.00 -6.96 15.75
N GLY A 958 -37.34 -7.88 16.46
CA GLY A 958 -38.01 -8.80 17.39
C GLY A 958 -38.76 -10.04 16.87
N ASP A 959 -38.46 -10.57 15.67
CA ASP A 959 -38.91 -11.91 15.23
C ASP A 959 -37.69 -12.78 14.79
N PRO A 960 -37.76 -14.12 14.85
CA PRO A 960 -36.61 -14.99 14.57
C PRO A 960 -36.19 -14.91 13.09
N LEU A 961 -34.91 -14.62 12.87
CA LEU A 961 -34.19 -14.49 11.60
C LEU A 961 -34.69 -15.45 10.50
N SER A 962 -35.48 -14.93 9.56
CA SER A 962 -35.80 -15.64 8.30
C SER A 962 -35.13 -15.02 7.06
N GLY A 963 -34.23 -14.05 7.24
CA GLY A 963 -33.39 -13.46 6.19
C GLY A 963 -32.53 -12.34 6.78
N PHE A 964 -31.20 -12.45 6.67
CA PHE A 964 -30.25 -11.39 7.01
C PHE A 964 -29.47 -11.09 5.73
N CYS A 965 -29.53 -9.86 5.23
CA CYS A 965 -28.90 -9.45 3.97
C CYS A 965 -27.84 -8.39 4.26
N ASN A 966 -26.59 -8.82 4.42
CA ASN A 966 -25.43 -7.94 4.49
C ASN A 966 -24.28 -8.49 3.64
N GLU A 967 -24.58 -9.38 2.70
CA GLU A 967 -23.55 -10.00 1.84
C GLU A 967 -23.20 -9.02 0.71
N PHE A 968 -21.91 -8.82 0.48
CA PHE A 968 -21.42 -8.01 -0.64
C PHE A 968 -21.52 -8.81 -1.94
N ASP A 969 -21.57 -8.12 -3.08
CA ASP A 969 -21.59 -8.79 -4.39
C ASP A 969 -20.19 -9.30 -4.76
N ALA A 970 -20.12 -10.40 -5.50
CA ALA A 970 -18.86 -10.95 -6.01
C ALA A 970 -18.38 -10.22 -7.29
N ILE A 971 -17.07 -9.98 -7.41
CA ILE A 971 -16.44 -9.34 -8.59
C ILE A 971 -16.39 -10.32 -9.77
N GLU A 972 -16.11 -11.60 -9.55
CA GLU A 972 -16.06 -12.64 -10.57
C GLU A 972 -17.27 -13.57 -10.51
N GLY A 973 -17.72 -13.95 -9.32
CA GLY A 973 -18.90 -14.80 -9.09
C GLY A 973 -18.79 -16.23 -9.63
N SER A 974 -17.57 -16.80 -9.69
CA SER A 974 -17.31 -18.14 -10.24
C SER A 974 -16.55 -19.02 -9.25
N ARG A 975 -16.96 -20.29 -9.14
CA ARG A 975 -16.25 -21.30 -8.32
C ARG A 975 -15.08 -21.98 -9.03
N LEU A 976 -14.84 -21.63 -10.28
CA LEU A 976 -13.74 -22.13 -11.09
C LEU A 976 -12.62 -21.08 -11.21
N ASP A 977 -12.75 -19.98 -10.49
CA ASP A 977 -11.87 -18.84 -10.53
C ASP A 977 -11.36 -18.67 -9.10
N GLU A 978 -10.05 -18.48 -8.91
CA GLU A 978 -9.46 -17.98 -7.67
C GLU A 978 -8.91 -16.58 -7.94
N SER A 979 -9.24 -15.61 -7.11
CA SER A 979 -8.88 -14.20 -7.33
C SER A 979 -8.24 -13.56 -6.11
N GLY A 980 -7.19 -12.78 -6.33
CA GLY A 980 -6.53 -12.05 -5.25
C GLY A 980 -5.86 -10.75 -5.66
N GLU A 981 -5.38 -10.02 -4.66
CA GLU A 981 -4.60 -8.78 -4.79
C GLU A 981 -5.29 -7.65 -5.58
N ALA A 982 -6.61 -7.49 -5.47
CA ALA A 982 -7.34 -6.48 -6.24
C ALA A 982 -6.77 -5.05 -6.06
N SER A 983 -6.82 -4.26 -7.14
CA SER A 983 -6.54 -2.84 -7.18
C SER A 983 -7.76 -2.12 -7.73
N VAL A 984 -8.14 -1.01 -7.09
CA VAL A 984 -9.45 -0.40 -7.30
C VAL A 984 -9.36 1.12 -7.43
N THR A 985 -10.25 1.70 -8.22
CA THR A 985 -10.46 3.14 -8.32
C THR A 985 -11.93 3.41 -8.69
N CYS A 986 -12.37 4.66 -8.62
CA CYS A 986 -13.75 5.02 -8.96
C CYS A 986 -13.82 6.43 -9.51
N SER A 987 -14.97 6.76 -10.08
CA SER A 987 -15.26 8.09 -10.59
C SER A 987 -15.55 9.12 -9.50
N PRO A 988 -15.47 10.44 -9.81
CA PRO A 988 -15.83 11.50 -8.87
C PRO A 988 -17.23 11.36 -8.27
N GLY A 989 -18.26 11.09 -9.07
CA GLY A 989 -19.64 10.96 -8.58
C GLY A 989 -19.93 9.63 -7.85
N GLY A 990 -19.00 8.68 -7.91
CA GLY A 990 -19.24 7.32 -7.41
C GLY A 990 -20.27 6.54 -8.23
N GLU A 991 -20.44 6.88 -9.51
CA GLU A 991 -21.27 6.12 -10.47
C GLU A 991 -20.51 4.89 -10.99
N PHE A 992 -19.20 5.01 -11.22
CA PHE A 992 -18.38 3.92 -11.74
C PHE A 992 -17.36 3.44 -10.72
N PHE A 993 -17.28 2.12 -10.58
CA PHE A 993 -16.26 1.43 -9.84
C PHE A 993 -15.44 0.55 -10.78
N TYR A 994 -14.12 0.66 -10.69
CA TYR A 994 -13.18 -0.04 -11.56
C TYR A 994 -12.27 -0.93 -10.70
N ALA A 995 -12.18 -2.20 -11.06
CA ALA A 995 -11.33 -3.17 -10.38
C ALA A 995 -10.43 -3.90 -11.37
N VAL A 996 -9.19 -4.13 -10.97
CA VAL A 996 -8.23 -5.02 -11.64
C VAL A 996 -7.66 -5.99 -10.62
N TRP A 997 -7.48 -7.26 -10.97
CA TRP A 997 -6.97 -8.29 -10.07
C TRP A 997 -6.20 -9.38 -10.82
N ASN A 998 -5.44 -10.21 -10.08
CA ASN A 998 -4.86 -11.44 -10.61
C ASN A 998 -5.86 -12.57 -10.42
N GLN A 999 -6.10 -13.35 -11.48
CA GLN A 999 -7.01 -14.49 -11.42
C GLN A 999 -6.35 -15.75 -11.95
N TRP A 1000 -6.57 -16.86 -11.24
CA TRP A 1000 -6.25 -18.21 -11.68
C TRP A 1000 -7.54 -18.95 -12.05
N ASP A 1001 -7.60 -19.43 -13.28
CA ASP A 1001 -8.71 -20.20 -13.83
C ASP A 1001 -8.46 -21.69 -13.66
N PHE A 1002 -9.48 -22.43 -13.22
CA PHE A 1002 -9.43 -23.88 -13.04
C PHE A 1002 -10.48 -24.59 -13.91
N ASP A 1003 -10.11 -25.75 -14.45
CA ASP A 1003 -11.10 -26.65 -15.04
C ASP A 1003 -11.94 -27.36 -13.96
N ARG A 1004 -12.98 -28.09 -14.40
CA ARG A 1004 -13.85 -28.85 -13.48
C ARG A 1004 -13.15 -30.00 -12.76
N ASP A 1005 -11.97 -30.40 -13.22
CA ASP A 1005 -11.14 -31.42 -12.59
C ASP A 1005 -10.15 -30.81 -11.58
N GLY A 1006 -10.12 -29.48 -11.44
CA GLY A 1006 -9.27 -28.72 -10.52
C GLY A 1006 -7.86 -28.48 -11.05
N ASN A 1007 -7.64 -28.60 -12.35
CA ASN A 1007 -6.36 -28.23 -12.96
C ASN A 1007 -6.40 -26.74 -13.32
N GLU A 1008 -5.34 -26.02 -12.97
CA GLU A 1008 -5.12 -24.66 -13.44
C GLU A 1008 -4.99 -24.66 -14.97
N ILE A 1009 -5.72 -23.75 -15.62
CA ILE A 1009 -5.78 -23.59 -17.07
C ILE A 1009 -5.39 -22.18 -17.53
N GLY A 1010 -5.23 -21.22 -16.61
CA GLY A 1010 -4.70 -19.91 -16.92
C GLY A 1010 -4.49 -19.01 -15.72
N ALA A 1011 -3.50 -18.13 -15.79
CA ALA A 1011 -3.30 -17.02 -14.86
C ALA A 1011 -3.23 -15.70 -15.63
N ASP A 1012 -4.10 -14.74 -15.31
CA ASP A 1012 -4.22 -13.49 -16.08
C ASP A 1012 -4.61 -12.30 -15.18
N ALA A 1013 -4.27 -11.08 -15.64
CA ALA A 1013 -4.79 -9.83 -15.10
C ALA A 1013 -6.17 -9.53 -15.71
N TRP A 1014 -7.19 -9.45 -14.87
CA TRP A 1014 -8.56 -9.16 -15.26
C TRP A 1014 -9.00 -7.77 -14.84
N PHE A 1015 -9.91 -7.20 -15.62
CA PHE A 1015 -10.55 -5.90 -15.35
C PHE A 1015 -12.06 -6.07 -15.29
N ARG A 1016 -12.72 -5.38 -14.35
CA ARG A 1016 -14.17 -5.20 -14.30
C ARG A 1016 -14.52 -3.72 -14.08
N ARG A 1017 -15.55 -3.28 -14.81
CA ARG A 1017 -16.25 -2.02 -14.57
C ARG A 1017 -17.64 -2.32 -14.01
N ILE A 1018 -18.00 -1.64 -12.93
CA ILE A 1018 -19.29 -1.76 -12.25
C ILE A 1018 -19.97 -0.39 -12.26
N LEU A 1019 -21.28 -0.38 -12.54
CA LEU A 1019 -22.11 0.82 -12.64
C LEU A 1019 -23.10 0.87 -11.46
N PHE A 1020 -23.27 2.05 -10.86
CA PHE A 1020 -24.23 2.30 -9.79
C PHE A 1020 -25.12 3.51 -10.13
N LEU A 1021 -26.44 3.35 -10.12
CA LEU A 1021 -27.41 4.41 -10.40
C LEU A 1021 -28.27 4.71 -9.16
N ASP A 1022 -28.26 5.96 -8.71
CA ASP A 1022 -28.84 6.31 -7.39
C ASP A 1022 -30.37 6.22 -7.30
N ASP A 1023 -31.07 6.28 -8.44
CA ASP A 1023 -32.53 6.30 -8.53
C ASP A 1023 -33.13 5.00 -9.10
N TYR A 1024 -32.30 3.99 -9.36
CA TYR A 1024 -32.74 2.77 -10.01
C TYR A 1024 -32.99 1.64 -9.00
N ILE A 1025 -34.13 0.97 -9.17
CA ILE A 1025 -34.52 -0.23 -8.44
C ILE A 1025 -34.94 -1.24 -9.51
N PRO A 1026 -34.30 -2.42 -9.61
CA PRO A 1026 -34.69 -3.44 -10.57
C PRO A 1026 -36.17 -3.85 -10.44
N GLY A 1027 -36.77 -4.24 -11.57
CA GLY A 1027 -38.15 -4.71 -11.59
C GLY A 1027 -38.36 -6.04 -10.88
N GLU A 1028 -39.59 -6.30 -10.38
CA GLU A 1028 -39.97 -7.57 -9.70
C GLU A 1028 -39.98 -8.82 -10.62
N ASP A 1029 -39.79 -8.69 -11.95
CA ASP A 1029 -40.30 -9.68 -12.91
C ASP A 1029 -39.24 -10.46 -13.73
N ASP A 1030 -37.95 -10.41 -13.37
CA ASP A 1030 -36.87 -11.00 -14.18
C ASP A 1030 -35.70 -11.66 -13.43
N GLY A 1031 -35.80 -11.86 -12.11
CA GLY A 1031 -34.88 -12.69 -11.31
C GLY A 1031 -34.83 -14.19 -11.67
N SER A 1032 -35.31 -14.60 -12.85
CA SER A 1032 -35.19 -15.97 -13.36
C SER A 1032 -34.36 -16.05 -14.64
N GLY A 1033 -33.25 -15.31 -14.70
CA GLY A 1033 -32.14 -15.64 -15.59
C GLY A 1033 -31.64 -17.03 -15.25
N THR A 1034 -32.26 -18.06 -15.81
CA THR A 1034 -31.64 -19.38 -15.88
C THR A 1034 -30.28 -19.19 -16.53
N VAL A 1035 -29.22 -19.61 -15.85
CA VAL A 1035 -27.94 -19.94 -16.47
C VAL A 1035 -28.24 -20.97 -17.56
N GLU A 1036 -28.53 -20.51 -18.78
CA GLU A 1036 -28.34 -21.32 -19.97
C GLU A 1036 -26.83 -21.27 -20.23
N ASP A 1037 -26.19 -22.45 -20.17
CA ASP A 1037 -24.81 -22.65 -20.63
C ASP A 1037 -24.58 -21.83 -21.93
N PRO A 1038 -23.46 -21.10 -22.06
CA PRO A 1038 -23.18 -20.38 -23.29
C PRO A 1038 -23.17 -21.37 -24.46
N GLU A 1039 -23.99 -21.12 -25.49
CA GLU A 1039 -23.83 -21.80 -26.77
C GLU A 1039 -22.40 -21.58 -27.26
N GLU A 1040 -21.71 -22.69 -27.59
CA GLU A 1040 -20.34 -22.69 -28.11
C GLU A 1040 -20.15 -21.59 -29.17
N PRO A 1041 -19.04 -20.82 -29.11
CA PRO A 1041 -18.77 -19.82 -30.13
C PRO A 1041 -18.66 -20.51 -31.50
N VAL A 1042 -19.48 -20.05 -32.44
CA VAL A 1042 -19.36 -20.45 -33.85
C VAL A 1042 -18.04 -19.91 -34.37
N ASP A 1043 -17.10 -20.80 -34.64
CA ASP A 1043 -15.80 -20.48 -35.25
C ASP A 1043 -15.97 -19.49 -36.43
N PRO A 1044 -15.18 -18.41 -36.48
CA PRO A 1044 -15.17 -17.52 -37.64
C PRO A 1044 -14.68 -18.28 -38.90
N PRO A 1045 -15.18 -17.94 -40.09
CA PRO A 1045 -14.83 -18.64 -41.31
C PRO A 1045 -13.34 -18.45 -41.63
N VAL A 1046 -12.61 -19.56 -41.66
CA VAL A 1046 -11.22 -19.64 -42.11
C VAL A 1046 -11.10 -19.06 -43.53
N GLU A 1047 -10.38 -17.95 -43.68
CA GLU A 1047 -9.96 -17.47 -44.99
C GLU A 1047 -8.95 -18.44 -45.63
N PRO A 1048 -9.02 -18.68 -46.95
CA PRO A 1048 -8.17 -19.66 -47.61
C PRO A 1048 -6.74 -19.12 -47.78
N GLY A 1049 -5.79 -19.75 -47.10
CA GLY A 1049 -4.36 -19.50 -47.28
C GLY A 1049 -3.87 -19.92 -48.67
N ASP A 1050 -3.08 -19.03 -49.28
CA ASP A 1050 -2.32 -19.27 -50.51
C ASP A 1050 -1.16 -20.25 -50.26
N ASP A 1051 -1.32 -21.50 -50.72
CA ASP A 1051 -0.25 -22.48 -50.84
C ASP A 1051 0.38 -22.39 -52.24
N ASP A 1052 1.62 -21.90 -52.32
CA ASP A 1052 2.49 -22.08 -53.49
C ASP A 1052 3.93 -22.38 -53.02
N ASP A 1053 4.23 -23.65 -52.70
CA ASP A 1053 5.55 -24.23 -53.03
C ASP A 1053 5.56 -25.78 -53.08
N PRO A 1054 6.32 -26.41 -54.02
CA PRO A 1054 6.15 -27.81 -54.43
C PRO A 1054 7.13 -28.81 -53.75
N PRO A 1055 6.95 -30.14 -53.97
CA PRO A 1055 7.19 -31.16 -52.93
C PRO A 1055 8.52 -31.91 -53.04
N ARG A 1056 8.90 -32.60 -51.95
CA ARG A 1056 9.86 -33.73 -51.99
C ARG A 1056 9.34 -34.96 -51.24
N PRO A 1057 9.74 -36.18 -51.66
CA PRO A 1057 8.83 -37.32 -51.76
C PRO A 1057 9.06 -38.42 -50.71
N GLY A 1058 7.96 -38.84 -50.10
CA GLY A 1058 7.44 -40.22 -50.07
C GLY A 1058 8.34 -41.41 -49.69
N LYS A 1059 7.91 -42.13 -48.65
CA LYS A 1059 7.88 -43.61 -48.48
C LYS A 1059 7.31 -43.87 -47.07
N GLY A 1060 6.19 -44.57 -46.83
CA GLY A 1060 5.24 -45.28 -47.65
C GLY A 1060 4.57 -46.36 -46.78
N ARG A 1061 3.24 -46.53 -46.95
CA ARG A 1061 2.44 -47.76 -46.69
C ARG A 1061 2.36 -48.27 -45.23
N THR A 1062 1.24 -48.68 -44.66
CA THR A 1062 -0.15 -48.89 -45.11
C THR A 1062 -1.01 -49.12 -43.86
N SER A 1063 -2.26 -48.68 -43.93
CA SER A 1063 -3.38 -49.05 -43.06
C SER A 1063 -3.65 -50.55 -43.01
N THR A 1064 -4.13 -51.05 -41.88
CA THR A 1064 -5.26 -52.00 -41.86
C THR A 1064 -6.01 -51.89 -40.54
N VAL A 1065 -7.29 -51.54 -40.68
CA VAL A 1065 -8.39 -51.68 -39.72
C VAL A 1065 -8.72 -53.17 -39.58
N ASP A 1066 -8.94 -53.68 -38.36
CA ASP A 1066 -10.13 -54.52 -38.14
C ASP A 1066 -10.57 -54.62 -36.67
N THR A 1067 -11.89 -54.68 -36.58
CA THR A 1067 -12.82 -54.74 -35.46
C THR A 1067 -12.70 -55.97 -34.56
N THR A 1068 -13.06 -55.87 -33.26
CA THR A 1068 -14.15 -56.66 -32.61
C THR A 1068 -14.23 -56.48 -31.09
N THR A 1069 -15.47 -56.58 -30.60
CA THR A 1069 -16.03 -56.26 -29.28
C THR A 1069 -16.04 -57.41 -28.27
N SER A 1070 -15.98 -57.03 -26.97
CA SER A 1070 -16.47 -57.68 -25.73
C SER A 1070 -15.93 -59.08 -25.37
N THR A 1071 -15.55 -59.43 -24.13
CA THR A 1071 -16.40 -59.53 -22.92
C THR A 1071 -15.56 -60.09 -21.74
N THR A 1072 -15.91 -59.67 -20.51
CA THR A 1072 -15.83 -60.38 -19.21
C THR A 1072 -14.45 -60.63 -18.55
N THR A 1073 -14.22 -60.12 -17.34
CA THR A 1073 -14.45 -60.87 -16.07
C THR A 1073 -13.93 -60.10 -14.83
N THR A 1074 -14.82 -59.92 -13.86
CA THR A 1074 -14.67 -59.48 -12.46
C THR A 1074 -13.68 -60.33 -11.67
N THR A 1075 -12.83 -59.75 -10.80
CA THR A 1075 -12.43 -60.37 -9.52
C THR A 1075 -12.05 -59.30 -8.49
N THR A 1076 -12.44 -59.59 -7.26
CA THR A 1076 -12.63 -58.75 -6.07
C THR A 1076 -11.44 -58.86 -5.09
N VAL A 1077 -11.07 -57.72 -4.47
CA VAL A 1077 -10.54 -57.49 -3.09
C VAL A 1077 -9.27 -58.22 -2.60
N VAL A 1078 -8.30 -57.45 -2.08
CA VAL A 1078 -7.71 -57.66 -0.73
C VAL A 1078 -7.24 -56.32 -0.11
N VAL A 1079 -7.80 -55.99 1.06
CA VAL A 1079 -7.33 -54.99 2.04
C VAL A 1079 -6.34 -55.65 3.02
N LYS A 1080 -5.24 -54.97 3.37
CA LYS A 1080 -4.39 -55.15 4.57
C LYS A 1080 -3.78 -53.76 4.88
N GLY A 1081 -3.69 -53.21 6.09
CA GLY A 1081 -3.85 -53.73 7.44
C GLY A 1081 -2.60 -53.53 8.30
N LYS A 1082 -2.43 -52.32 8.87
CA LYS A 1082 -1.78 -51.87 10.13
C LYS A 1082 -0.42 -52.41 10.66
N LYS A 1083 0.26 -51.48 11.37
CA LYS A 1083 1.39 -51.52 12.34
C LYS A 1083 2.76 -51.23 11.71
N GLY A 1084 3.60 -50.31 12.21
CA GLY A 1084 3.59 -49.52 13.45
C GLY A 1084 5.03 -49.43 13.95
N ARG A 1085 5.56 -48.22 14.08
CA ARG A 1085 6.40 -47.76 15.19
C ARG A 1085 6.47 -46.24 15.15
#